data_AF-A0AAW2NY85-F1
#
_entry.id   AF-A0AAW2NY85-F1
#
_cell.length_a   1.000
_cell.length_b   1.000
_cell.length_c   1.000
_cell.angle_alpha   90.00
_cell.angle_beta   90.00
_cell.angle_gamma   90.00
#
_symmetry.space_group_name_H-M   'P 1'
#
loop_
_entity.id
_entity.type
_entity.pdbx_description
1 polymer ?
#
loop_
_entity_poly.entity_id
_entity_poly.type
_entity_poly.pdbx_seq_one_letter_code
_entity_poly.pdbx_strand_id
1 'polypeptide(L)'
;MLNNEEQTAAGELPLKYPPFIASIEKRGLNLSEVLCEVFTIGWYGEKNTKRAVAVMCYYIDGTVNFYMRPIDGIMATVDLDKMKIIQYRDRLMIPVPKADGTDYRESKQDTHFDTRIKSMTISQPNGPSFTIDGRNVRWEDWVLHLSFDMRAGLIISLASIYDPEKNEYRRVMYRGFISELFVPYMDLTEEWYYRTFFDAGEYGLGLCAVPLVPLRDCPENAVFMDGYFTSQDGAPGYIPNVFCIFERRAGDVMWRHTELGIPGQTVTEVRPETTLVVRMVSTVGNYDYIVDWEFKQTGIIKVTVGMTGLLEVRGSVYTHKDQIQEEVYGTILAENTIGAHHDHFLIFSLDLDVDGDANSFVKSNLKTSRVNRNISPRKSYWRVSSETAKTESDARIQLGSGETKLLVVNPNKKTKSDDDYAQIRGAFTKYNVWVTLYNKTEKWAGGLCADQSRGDDNLATWSLRNRDIENKDIVLWYTVGFHHVPCQEDFPVMPMLTESFELRPTNFFEHNPKLIERQFLDTSASMTVPLLVFSTVFLFLNSRVLCHPLDPLTPEEINIIKLTIQKSHFGSSSNLTFHFVDLEEPDKLHVLKWLSSAKHNGPFPTRQARVVIRVNGETHELVVDLIAGLIVSDKVYRGNGYPPFTFNELLRASRLPLKYPQFQDSVSRRGLNLSEVTCLPLTTGWFGETVTRRVIRATCFYRGGTSNIWARPIEGISLLINVEAMQVIRYMDRLNAPLPKAKGTDFQSQKPNSVFCNGNNSKITIKKHEVRWANWEFHVAFDARAGLIISTASIFDNNKNKFRRVLYRGHVSETFVPYMDPTPEWYYRTFMDVGEFGFGRSANTLVPLIDCPGNAVYMDGYMAGADGQAQKVPQAICMFESYAGNIAWRHTEIDNKWRAEVNLVVRMVATVGNYDYILDWEFKKSGSIKIGVSVSGVLEMKATEYTSTNQTTSDHIYGTLVAENSVAGNHDHFLTYYLDLDVDGIDNSLVKAKLKTSRTQPTNVSPRKSYWKVVKETVKKEDEARIQLGLEPVELLITNPNKKTKIGNNVGYRLITGQPAISLLADDDYPQMRAAYTKYQVWMTCYNKTERWAGGFYADRSHGDDGLAIWSHRNRPIVNKDLVLWYTVGFHHSPQQEDFPVMPTLYDGFELRPANFFEKNPLLEH
;
A
#
# COMPACT_ATOMS: atom_id res chain seq x y z
N MET A 1 4.55 -25.32 -26.90
CA MET A 1 5.49 -25.07 -25.79
C MET A 1 6.80 -25.74 -26.12
N LEU A 2 7.90 -25.13 -25.69
CA LEU A 2 9.26 -25.60 -25.81
C LEU A 2 9.59 -26.40 -24.55
N ASN A 3 9.93 -27.68 -24.69
CA ASN A 3 10.22 -28.52 -23.52
C ASN A 3 11.72 -28.49 -23.16
N ASN A 4 12.08 -29.01 -21.98
CA ASN A 4 13.45 -28.96 -21.48
C ASN A 4 14.44 -29.81 -22.30
N GLU A 5 13.98 -30.90 -22.92
CA GLU A 5 14.82 -31.77 -23.75
C GLU A 5 15.23 -31.06 -25.05
N GLU A 6 14.28 -30.39 -25.70
CA GLU A 6 14.52 -29.56 -26.88
C GLU A 6 15.46 -28.39 -26.56
N GLN A 7 15.28 -27.73 -25.42
CA GLN A 7 16.16 -26.65 -24.96
C GLN A 7 17.59 -27.14 -24.74
N THR A 8 17.76 -28.24 -24.01
CA THR A 8 19.08 -28.83 -23.73
C THR A 8 19.78 -29.23 -25.04
N ALA A 9 19.07 -29.95 -25.92
CA ALA A 9 19.64 -30.41 -27.18
C ALA A 9 20.05 -29.24 -28.09
N ALA A 10 19.23 -28.18 -28.18
CA ALA A 10 19.54 -27.00 -28.98
C ALA A 10 20.70 -26.18 -28.37
N GLY A 11 20.75 -26.05 -27.04
CA GLY A 11 21.82 -25.37 -26.30
C GLY A 11 23.19 -26.03 -26.45
N GLU A 12 23.25 -27.35 -26.64
CA GLU A 12 24.53 -28.06 -26.86
C GLU A 12 25.12 -27.88 -28.27
N LEU A 13 24.31 -27.50 -29.27
CA LEU A 13 24.75 -27.46 -30.67
C LEU A 13 25.93 -26.48 -30.90
N PRO A 14 25.94 -25.25 -30.36
CA PRO A 14 27.06 -24.32 -30.55
C PRO A 14 28.39 -24.90 -30.05
N LEU A 15 28.39 -25.63 -28.93
CA LEU A 15 29.60 -26.21 -28.34
C LEU A 15 30.30 -27.23 -29.25
N LYS A 16 29.58 -27.76 -30.25
CA LYS A 16 30.09 -28.71 -31.25
C LYS A 16 30.23 -28.07 -32.65
N TYR A 17 29.91 -26.79 -32.80
CA TYR A 17 29.86 -26.10 -34.09
C TYR A 17 31.18 -25.36 -34.37
N PRO A 18 31.97 -25.77 -35.39
CA PRO A 18 33.32 -25.22 -35.58
C PRO A 18 33.41 -23.69 -35.68
N PRO A 19 32.48 -22.98 -36.37
CA PRO A 19 32.49 -21.52 -36.37
C PRO A 19 32.33 -20.90 -34.98
N PHE A 20 31.48 -21.48 -34.12
CA PHE A 20 31.30 -21.00 -32.74
C PHE A 20 32.55 -21.22 -31.90
N ILE A 21 33.15 -22.41 -31.99
CA ILE A 21 34.39 -22.75 -31.27
C ILE A 21 35.50 -21.76 -31.62
N ALA A 22 35.69 -21.47 -32.92
CA ALA A 22 36.67 -20.49 -33.37
C ALA A 22 36.40 -19.08 -32.81
N SER A 23 35.14 -18.67 -32.65
CA SER A 23 34.77 -17.38 -32.07
C SER A 23 35.00 -17.29 -30.55
N ILE A 24 34.90 -18.41 -29.83
CA ILE A 24 35.23 -18.52 -28.41
C ILE A 24 36.76 -18.46 -28.22
N GLU A 25 37.52 -19.21 -29.02
CA GLU A 25 38.99 -19.18 -29.02
C GLU A 25 39.53 -17.78 -29.36
N LYS A 26 38.92 -17.10 -30.34
CA LYS A 26 39.26 -15.72 -30.73
C LYS A 26 39.07 -14.72 -29.58
N ARG A 27 38.16 -15.00 -28.64
CA ARG A 27 37.91 -14.19 -27.44
C ARG A 27 38.81 -14.58 -26.26
N GLY A 28 39.65 -15.60 -26.42
CA GLY A 28 40.51 -16.12 -25.36
C GLY A 28 39.76 -16.81 -24.22
N LEU A 29 38.54 -17.29 -24.49
CA LEU A 29 37.69 -17.97 -23.51
C LEU A 29 37.90 -19.49 -23.59
N ASN A 30 37.81 -20.16 -22.45
CA ASN A 30 37.83 -21.63 -22.41
C ASN A 30 36.46 -22.21 -22.77
N LEU A 31 36.38 -23.02 -23.82
CA LEU A 31 35.12 -23.63 -24.27
C LEU A 31 34.45 -24.50 -23.19
N SER A 32 35.21 -25.13 -22.29
CA SER A 32 34.63 -25.95 -21.19
C SER A 32 33.89 -25.12 -20.14
N GLU A 33 34.10 -23.80 -20.13
CA GLU A 33 33.47 -22.85 -19.21
C GLU A 33 32.37 -22.04 -19.92
N VAL A 34 31.87 -22.53 -21.07
CA VAL A 34 30.79 -21.90 -21.83
C VAL A 34 29.51 -22.73 -21.67
N LEU A 35 28.46 -22.07 -21.18
CA LEU A 35 27.11 -22.60 -21.10
C LEU A 35 26.24 -21.88 -22.12
N CYS A 36 25.32 -22.56 -22.81
CA CYS A 36 24.43 -21.93 -23.76
C CYS A 36 22.97 -22.20 -23.41
N GLU A 37 22.14 -21.17 -23.50
CA GLU A 37 20.70 -21.23 -23.28
C GLU A 37 19.91 -20.88 -24.54
N VAL A 38 18.65 -21.27 -24.51
CA VAL A 38 17.73 -21.23 -25.64
C VAL A 38 16.61 -20.24 -25.37
N PHE A 39 16.33 -19.39 -26.35
CA PHE A 39 15.33 -18.34 -26.27
C PHE A 39 14.36 -18.47 -27.44
N THR A 40 13.06 -18.40 -27.16
CA THR A 40 12.04 -18.34 -28.21
C THR A 40 12.20 -17.10 -29.08
N ILE A 41 11.87 -17.24 -30.36
CA ILE A 41 11.90 -16.15 -31.33
C ILE A 41 10.46 -15.84 -31.71
N GLY A 42 9.99 -14.65 -31.37
CA GLY A 42 8.67 -14.17 -31.78
C GLY A 42 8.50 -14.07 -33.30
N TRP A 43 7.27 -13.80 -33.75
CA TRP A 43 6.99 -13.47 -35.16
C TRP A 43 7.25 -11.99 -35.43
N TYR A 44 7.92 -11.68 -36.53
CA TYR A 44 8.31 -10.32 -36.94
C TYR A 44 7.91 -10.00 -38.39
N GLY A 45 6.79 -10.54 -38.85
CA GLY A 45 6.22 -10.25 -40.18
C GLY A 45 6.59 -11.23 -41.27
N GLU A 46 7.25 -12.33 -40.94
CA GLU A 46 7.62 -13.37 -41.89
C GLU A 46 6.37 -14.02 -42.50
N LYS A 47 6.41 -14.29 -43.82
CA LYS A 47 5.31 -14.98 -44.53
C LYS A 47 5.18 -16.45 -44.11
N ASN A 48 6.33 -17.11 -43.93
CA ASN A 48 6.44 -18.49 -43.49
C ASN A 48 7.42 -18.51 -42.32
N THR A 49 7.03 -19.16 -41.22
CA THR A 49 7.87 -19.33 -40.05
C THR A 49 8.37 -20.77 -39.97
N LYS A 50 9.43 -20.99 -39.19
CA LYS A 50 9.95 -22.31 -38.84
C LYS A 50 10.04 -22.36 -37.33
N ARG A 51 9.76 -23.51 -36.74
CA ARG A 51 9.97 -23.73 -35.31
C ARG A 51 11.45 -23.59 -34.99
N ALA A 52 11.83 -22.43 -34.47
CA ALA A 52 13.21 -22.03 -34.36
C ALA A 52 13.44 -21.19 -33.11
N VAL A 53 14.63 -21.35 -32.55
CA VAL A 53 15.05 -20.70 -31.31
C VAL A 53 16.39 -20.02 -31.50
N ALA A 54 16.63 -18.99 -30.72
CA ALA A 54 17.90 -18.34 -30.57
C ALA A 54 18.72 -19.05 -29.50
N VAL A 55 20.01 -19.24 -29.74
CA VAL A 55 20.94 -19.80 -28.75
C VAL A 55 22.01 -18.77 -28.45
N MET A 56 22.13 -18.43 -27.17
CA MET A 56 23.12 -17.51 -26.63
C MET A 56 23.91 -18.18 -25.54
N CYS A 57 25.14 -17.71 -25.34
CA CYS A 57 26.07 -18.37 -24.44
C CYS A 57 26.64 -17.41 -23.42
N TYR A 58 26.94 -17.98 -22.25
CA TYR A 58 27.42 -17.34 -21.05
C TYR A 58 28.74 -17.99 -20.64
N TYR A 59 29.56 -17.23 -19.93
CA TYR A 59 30.83 -17.73 -19.40
C TYR A 59 30.70 -17.99 -17.91
N ILE A 60 30.95 -19.22 -17.46
CA ILE A 60 30.63 -19.66 -16.08
C ILE A 60 31.83 -19.59 -15.12
N ASP A 61 33.03 -19.28 -15.62
CA ASP A 61 34.22 -19.22 -14.76
C ASP A 61 34.02 -18.22 -13.60
N GLY A 62 34.48 -18.54 -12.40
CA GLY A 62 34.43 -17.64 -11.25
C GLY A 62 33.05 -17.31 -10.65
N THR A 63 31.91 -17.73 -11.22
CA THR A 63 30.57 -17.50 -10.63
C THR A 63 29.53 -18.51 -11.07
N VAL A 64 28.58 -18.83 -10.18
CA VAL A 64 27.38 -19.61 -10.56
C VAL A 64 26.30 -18.78 -11.24
N ASN A 65 26.38 -17.45 -11.12
CA ASN A 65 25.41 -16.54 -11.73
C ASN A 65 25.84 -16.22 -13.16
N PHE A 66 25.72 -17.20 -14.05
CA PHE A 66 26.18 -17.07 -15.43
C PHE A 66 25.38 -16.02 -16.22
N TYR A 67 24.13 -15.70 -15.84
CA TYR A 67 23.36 -14.61 -16.42
C TYR A 67 24.08 -13.26 -16.33
N MET A 68 24.95 -13.05 -15.33
CA MET A 68 25.78 -11.84 -15.23
C MET A 68 26.95 -11.81 -16.22
N ARG A 69 27.24 -12.91 -16.93
CA ARG A 69 28.41 -13.09 -17.79
C ARG A 69 28.05 -13.49 -19.24
N PRO A 70 27.18 -12.73 -19.94
CA PRO A 70 26.84 -12.98 -21.34
C PRO A 70 28.06 -12.85 -22.26
N ILE A 71 28.14 -13.71 -23.27
CA ILE A 71 29.09 -13.61 -24.38
C ILE A 71 28.40 -12.88 -25.54
N ASP A 72 28.27 -11.56 -25.39
CA ASP A 72 27.54 -10.72 -26.36
C ASP A 72 28.24 -10.60 -27.72
N GLY A 73 27.41 -10.38 -28.75
CA GLY A 73 27.83 -10.24 -30.15
C GLY A 73 27.97 -11.55 -30.92
N ILE A 74 27.65 -12.69 -30.28
CA ILE A 74 27.52 -14.01 -30.92
C ILE A 74 26.10 -14.53 -30.73
N MET A 75 25.49 -15.07 -31.78
CA MET A 75 24.18 -15.71 -31.72
C MET A 75 24.08 -16.85 -32.74
N ALA A 76 23.47 -17.96 -32.35
CA ALA A 76 23.06 -19.01 -33.27
C ALA A 76 21.53 -19.11 -33.35
N THR A 77 20.99 -19.49 -34.50
CA THR A 77 19.58 -19.85 -34.66
C THR A 77 19.48 -21.33 -34.97
N VAL A 78 18.68 -22.06 -34.19
CA VAL A 78 18.48 -23.50 -34.33
C VAL A 78 17.08 -23.78 -34.85
N ASP A 79 16.99 -24.62 -35.87
CA ASP A 79 15.74 -25.22 -36.36
C ASP A 79 15.45 -26.44 -35.49
N LEU A 80 14.39 -26.39 -34.69
CA LEU A 80 14.09 -27.42 -33.69
C LEU A 80 13.63 -28.73 -34.34
N ASP A 81 12.92 -28.66 -35.48
CA ASP A 81 12.44 -29.85 -36.19
C ASP A 81 13.61 -30.66 -36.78
N LYS A 82 14.71 -29.97 -37.13
CA LYS A 82 15.93 -30.58 -37.67
C LYS A 82 17.03 -30.72 -36.63
N MET A 83 16.83 -30.20 -35.42
CA MET A 83 17.81 -30.02 -34.36
C MET A 83 19.19 -29.61 -34.88
N LYS A 84 19.24 -28.50 -35.63
CA LYS A 84 20.49 -28.01 -36.24
C LYS A 84 20.59 -26.49 -36.31
N ILE A 85 21.81 -25.99 -36.22
CA ILE A 85 22.11 -24.57 -36.46
C ILE A 85 21.83 -24.25 -37.94
N ILE A 86 20.92 -23.32 -38.19
CA ILE A 86 20.55 -22.82 -39.52
C ILE A 86 21.11 -21.43 -39.82
N GLN A 87 21.52 -20.71 -38.78
CA GLN A 87 22.16 -19.41 -38.89
C GLN A 87 23.15 -19.21 -37.74
N TYR A 88 24.30 -18.63 -38.05
CA TYR A 88 25.32 -18.28 -37.07
C TYR A 88 25.83 -16.87 -37.36
N ARG A 89 25.95 -16.04 -36.32
CA ARG A 89 26.43 -14.67 -36.42
C ARG A 89 27.46 -14.41 -35.31
N ASP A 90 28.62 -13.91 -35.69
CA ASP A 90 29.63 -13.30 -34.80
C ASP A 90 29.87 -11.88 -35.33
N ARG A 91 29.24 -10.89 -34.70
CA ARG A 91 29.19 -9.51 -35.20
C ARG A 91 30.08 -8.56 -34.40
N LEU A 92 30.13 -8.73 -33.09
CA LEU A 92 30.75 -7.79 -32.15
C LEU A 92 31.63 -8.52 -31.16
N MET A 93 32.78 -7.93 -30.82
CA MET A 93 33.66 -8.42 -29.76
C MET A 93 33.48 -7.53 -28.54
N ILE A 94 32.58 -7.94 -27.65
CA ILE A 94 32.29 -7.25 -26.39
C ILE A 94 33.04 -7.95 -25.24
N PRO A 95 33.65 -7.20 -24.31
CA PRO A 95 34.23 -7.80 -23.11
C PRO A 95 33.17 -8.56 -22.31
N VAL A 96 33.48 -9.80 -21.93
CA VAL A 96 32.63 -10.56 -21.00
C VAL A 96 32.65 -9.86 -19.64
N PRO A 97 31.49 -9.58 -19.02
CA PRO A 97 31.47 -9.00 -17.69
C PRO A 97 32.24 -9.81 -16.64
N LYS A 98 32.71 -9.12 -15.61
CA LYS A 98 33.49 -9.72 -14.51
C LYS A 98 32.59 -10.60 -13.63
N ALA A 99 33.16 -11.68 -13.11
CA ALA A 99 32.49 -12.56 -12.15
C ALA A 99 32.41 -11.95 -10.73
N ASP A 100 33.31 -11.03 -10.40
CA ASP A 100 33.44 -10.47 -9.05
C ASP A 100 32.14 -9.85 -8.54
N GLY A 101 31.69 -10.28 -7.36
CA GLY A 101 30.49 -9.76 -6.71
C GLY A 101 29.16 -10.19 -7.33
N THR A 102 29.17 -11.21 -8.20
CA THR A 102 27.94 -11.75 -8.85
C THR A 102 27.38 -13.00 -8.16
N ASP A 103 28.19 -13.69 -7.35
CA ASP A 103 27.78 -14.91 -6.64
C ASP A 103 26.84 -14.56 -5.48
N TYR A 104 25.62 -15.11 -5.49
CA TYR A 104 24.58 -14.86 -4.49
C TYR A 104 24.52 -15.94 -3.40
N ARG A 105 25.37 -16.97 -3.45
CA ARG A 105 25.34 -18.08 -2.48
C ARG A 105 25.87 -17.61 -1.13
N GLU A 106 25.12 -17.86 -0.06
CA GLU A 106 25.47 -17.46 1.30
C GLU A 106 26.88 -17.92 1.74
N SER A 107 27.35 -19.09 1.28
CA SER A 107 28.70 -19.60 1.60
C SER A 107 29.86 -18.83 0.96
N LYS A 108 29.57 -17.92 0.03
CA LYS A 108 30.53 -17.05 -0.67
C LYS A 108 30.41 -15.58 -0.25
N GLN A 109 29.58 -15.31 0.76
CA GLN A 109 29.32 -13.98 1.32
C GLN A 109 30.20 -13.76 2.57
N ASP A 110 30.85 -12.60 2.70
CA ASP A 110 31.71 -12.23 3.84
C ASP A 110 30.90 -11.42 4.87
N THR A 111 30.74 -11.95 6.08
CA THR A 111 29.87 -11.34 7.11
C THR A 111 30.67 -10.66 8.23
N HIS A 112 31.13 -9.43 7.99
CA HIS A 112 31.91 -8.66 8.98
C HIS A 112 31.05 -7.91 10.03
N PHE A 113 29.74 -7.73 9.80
CA PHE A 113 28.82 -7.05 10.72
C PHE A 113 27.63 -7.98 11.03
N ASP A 114 27.31 -8.22 12.30
CA ASP A 114 26.19 -9.11 12.68
C ASP A 114 24.82 -8.44 12.44
N THR A 115 24.38 -8.42 11.17
CA THR A 115 23.02 -8.03 10.77
C THR A 115 22.05 -9.23 10.74
N ARG A 116 22.47 -10.41 11.22
CA ARG A 116 21.66 -11.63 11.14
C ARG A 116 20.47 -11.52 12.08
N ILE A 117 19.25 -11.68 11.57
CA ILE A 117 18.04 -11.79 12.41
C ILE A 117 17.95 -13.25 12.88
N LYS A 118 17.51 -13.51 14.12
CA LYS A 118 17.23 -14.89 14.53
C LYS A 118 16.11 -15.44 13.64
N SER A 119 16.19 -16.71 13.25
CA SER A 119 15.10 -17.34 12.51
C SER A 119 13.81 -17.22 13.30
N MET A 120 12.77 -16.70 12.65
CA MET A 120 11.41 -16.61 13.21
C MET A 120 10.56 -17.67 12.53
N THR A 121 9.81 -18.45 13.31
CA THR A 121 8.86 -19.44 12.77
C THR A 121 7.47 -19.19 13.36
N ILE A 122 6.45 -19.36 12.52
CA ILE A 122 5.05 -19.41 12.96
C ILE A 122 4.78 -20.86 13.36
N SER A 123 4.47 -21.11 14.62
CA SER A 123 4.12 -22.45 15.11
C SER A 123 2.61 -22.56 15.34
N GLN A 124 2.00 -23.62 14.79
CA GLN A 124 0.62 -24.02 15.07
C GLN A 124 0.63 -25.41 15.72
N PRO A 125 0.76 -25.50 17.07
CA PRO A 125 0.98 -26.78 17.75
C PRO A 125 -0.17 -27.78 17.60
N ASN A 126 -1.39 -27.28 17.34
CA ASN A 126 -2.58 -28.12 17.11
C ASN A 126 -2.79 -28.47 15.62
N GLY A 127 -1.86 -28.10 14.74
CA GLY A 127 -2.01 -28.19 13.29
C GLY A 127 -2.76 -27.00 12.67
N PRO A 128 -2.85 -26.95 11.32
CA PRO A 128 -3.61 -25.94 10.62
C PRO A 128 -5.13 -26.14 10.80
N SER A 129 -5.90 -25.07 10.64
CA SER A 129 -7.37 -25.09 10.78
C SER A 129 -8.11 -25.47 9.49
N PHE A 130 -7.39 -25.77 8.41
CA PHE A 130 -7.95 -26.29 7.16
C PHE A 130 -7.85 -27.81 7.06
N THR A 131 -8.76 -28.40 6.28
CA THR A 131 -8.73 -29.83 5.91
C THR A 131 -8.58 -29.99 4.42
N ILE A 132 -7.90 -31.07 4.01
CA ILE A 132 -7.67 -31.43 2.61
C ILE A 132 -8.24 -32.83 2.38
N ASP A 133 -9.16 -32.95 1.43
CA ASP A 133 -9.71 -34.22 0.94
C ASP A 133 -9.43 -34.35 -0.57
N GLY A 134 -8.40 -35.14 -0.89
CA GLY A 134 -7.81 -35.20 -2.22
C GLY A 134 -7.25 -33.84 -2.65
N ARG A 135 -7.98 -33.15 -3.52
CA ARG A 135 -7.65 -31.81 -4.04
C ARG A 135 -8.60 -30.71 -3.53
N ASN A 136 -9.60 -31.07 -2.71
CA ASN A 136 -10.53 -30.12 -2.13
C ASN A 136 -9.96 -29.60 -0.81
N VAL A 137 -9.90 -28.28 -0.67
CA VAL A 137 -9.49 -27.59 0.55
C VAL A 137 -10.73 -26.99 1.19
N ARG A 138 -10.93 -27.26 2.49
CA ARG A 138 -11.94 -26.60 3.32
C ARG A 138 -11.24 -25.83 4.42
N TRP A 139 -11.55 -24.54 4.54
CA TRP A 139 -10.96 -23.67 5.56
C TRP A 139 -11.98 -22.62 5.97
N GLU A 140 -12.26 -22.51 7.27
CA GLU A 140 -13.32 -21.63 7.76
C GLU A 140 -14.63 -21.90 6.99
N ASP A 141 -15.20 -20.86 6.36
CA ASP A 141 -16.40 -20.95 5.53
C ASP A 141 -16.08 -21.22 4.05
N TRP A 142 -14.81 -21.31 3.66
CA TRP A 142 -14.39 -21.55 2.28
C TRP A 142 -14.31 -23.03 1.94
N VAL A 143 -14.75 -23.35 0.72
CA VAL A 143 -14.44 -24.60 0.03
C VAL A 143 -13.92 -24.25 -1.36
N LEU A 144 -12.81 -24.88 -1.75
CA LEU A 144 -12.21 -24.71 -3.07
C LEU A 144 -11.48 -25.98 -3.50
N HIS A 145 -11.26 -26.12 -4.80
CA HIS A 145 -10.55 -27.22 -5.42
C HIS A 145 -9.25 -26.73 -6.07
N LEU A 146 -8.15 -27.45 -5.85
CA LEU A 146 -6.84 -27.15 -6.41
C LEU A 146 -6.51 -28.09 -7.57
N SER A 147 -6.01 -27.54 -8.68
CA SER A 147 -5.47 -28.35 -9.77
C SER A 147 -4.18 -27.78 -10.33
N PHE A 148 -3.45 -28.64 -11.04
CA PHE A 148 -2.18 -28.31 -11.67
C PHE A 148 -2.28 -28.51 -13.17
N ASP A 149 -1.78 -27.54 -13.93
CA ASP A 149 -1.74 -27.55 -15.39
C ASP A 149 -0.33 -27.17 -15.87
N MET A 150 0.17 -27.83 -16.92
CA MET A 150 1.54 -27.61 -17.40
C MET A 150 1.79 -26.19 -17.93
N ARG A 151 0.75 -25.49 -18.42
CA ARG A 151 0.84 -24.13 -18.92
C ARG A 151 0.53 -23.11 -17.84
N ALA A 152 -0.59 -23.25 -17.14
CA ALA A 152 -1.04 -22.28 -16.14
C ALA A 152 -0.36 -22.43 -14.78
N GLY A 153 0.14 -23.63 -14.46
CA GLY A 153 0.55 -23.99 -13.11
C GLY A 153 -0.66 -24.19 -12.20
N LEU A 154 -0.77 -23.36 -11.16
CA LEU A 154 -1.83 -23.42 -10.15
C LEU A 154 -3.17 -22.93 -10.71
N ILE A 155 -4.21 -23.74 -10.50
CA ILE A 155 -5.60 -23.41 -10.83
C ILE A 155 -6.48 -23.59 -9.60
N ILE A 156 -7.20 -22.53 -9.24
CA ILE A 156 -8.27 -22.56 -8.24
C ILE A 156 -9.59 -22.85 -8.97
N SER A 157 -10.44 -23.71 -8.42
CA SER A 157 -11.77 -23.97 -8.97
C SER A 157 -12.81 -24.18 -7.88
N LEU A 158 -14.09 -24.00 -8.23
CA LEU A 158 -15.24 -24.23 -7.36
C LEU A 158 -15.17 -23.46 -6.02
N ALA A 159 -14.56 -22.27 -6.04
CA ALA A 159 -14.44 -21.44 -4.85
C ALA A 159 -15.84 -20.98 -4.42
N SER A 160 -16.24 -21.43 -3.23
CA SER A 160 -17.55 -21.17 -2.64
C SER A 160 -17.37 -20.83 -1.16
N ILE A 161 -18.21 -19.95 -0.65
CA ILE A 161 -18.20 -19.54 0.77
C ILE A 161 -19.55 -19.87 1.41
N TYR A 162 -19.52 -20.40 2.63
CA TYR A 162 -20.70 -20.70 3.40
C TYR A 162 -21.33 -19.42 3.94
N ASP A 163 -22.61 -19.22 3.60
CA ASP A 163 -23.43 -18.13 4.11
C ASP A 163 -24.28 -18.65 5.29
N PRO A 164 -24.00 -18.21 6.52
CA PRO A 164 -24.72 -18.68 7.70
C PRO A 164 -26.19 -18.23 7.73
N GLU A 165 -26.55 -17.14 7.05
CA GLU A 165 -27.94 -16.65 7.02
C GLU A 165 -28.79 -17.44 6.04
N LYS A 166 -28.22 -17.80 4.89
CA LYS A 166 -28.88 -18.65 3.90
C LYS A 166 -28.72 -20.15 4.20
N ASN A 167 -27.81 -20.50 5.10
CA ASN A 167 -27.48 -21.88 5.48
C ASN A 167 -27.05 -22.74 4.26
N GLU A 168 -26.27 -22.16 3.36
CA GLU A 168 -25.78 -22.82 2.15
C GLU A 168 -24.40 -22.33 1.73
N TYR A 169 -23.69 -23.12 0.92
CA TYR A 169 -22.49 -22.64 0.23
C TYR A 169 -22.88 -21.91 -1.04
N ARG A 170 -22.48 -20.65 -1.14
CA ARG A 170 -22.73 -19.81 -2.29
C ARG A 170 -21.49 -19.72 -3.16
N ARG A 171 -21.71 -19.78 -4.47
CA ARG A 171 -20.64 -19.82 -5.46
C ARG A 171 -20.06 -18.42 -5.66
N VAL A 172 -18.74 -18.36 -5.81
CA VAL A 172 -18.00 -17.11 -6.06
C VAL A 172 -17.24 -17.19 -7.38
N MET A 173 -16.48 -18.28 -7.59
CA MET A 173 -15.65 -18.44 -8.78
C MET A 173 -15.59 -19.90 -9.20
N TYR A 174 -15.96 -20.19 -10.45
CA TYR A 174 -15.85 -21.53 -11.02
C TYR A 174 -14.40 -21.90 -11.25
N ARG A 175 -13.60 -20.99 -11.82
CA ARG A 175 -12.20 -21.26 -12.16
C ARG A 175 -11.35 -19.98 -12.27
N GLY A 176 -10.17 -19.97 -11.63
CA GLY A 176 -9.21 -18.87 -11.67
C GLY A 176 -7.77 -19.36 -11.91
N PHE A 177 -7.04 -18.75 -12.85
CA PHE A 177 -5.64 -19.09 -13.17
C PHE A 177 -4.92 -18.02 -14.00
N ILE A 178 -3.58 -18.09 -14.08
CA ILE A 178 -2.78 -17.25 -14.99
C ILE A 178 -2.89 -17.80 -16.41
N SER A 179 -3.37 -16.96 -17.32
CA SER A 179 -3.59 -17.32 -18.72
C SER A 179 -2.36 -17.06 -19.60
N GLU A 180 -1.62 -15.97 -19.33
CA GLU A 180 -0.37 -15.65 -20.01
C GLU A 180 0.53 -14.75 -19.15
N LEU A 181 1.85 -14.82 -19.39
CA LEU A 181 2.85 -13.88 -18.89
C LEU A 181 3.66 -13.37 -20.10
N PHE A 182 3.58 -12.06 -20.37
CA PHE A 182 4.26 -11.42 -21.50
C PHE A 182 5.41 -10.52 -21.03
N VAL A 183 6.63 -10.80 -21.50
CA VAL A 183 7.86 -10.12 -21.08
C VAL A 183 8.61 -9.55 -22.29
N PRO A 184 8.31 -8.30 -22.71
CA PRO A 184 9.04 -7.64 -23.78
C PRO A 184 10.27 -6.89 -23.26
N TYR A 185 11.44 -7.16 -23.84
CA TYR A 185 12.65 -6.35 -23.65
C TYR A 185 12.72 -5.20 -24.67
N MET A 186 13.32 -4.08 -24.27
CA MET A 186 13.34 -2.84 -25.06
C MET A 186 14.57 -2.66 -25.93
N ASP A 187 15.54 -3.57 -25.86
CA ASP A 187 16.76 -3.52 -26.66
C ASP A 187 16.50 -3.95 -28.12
N LEU A 188 16.90 -3.08 -29.05
CA LEU A 188 16.66 -3.26 -30.49
C LEU A 188 17.79 -3.98 -31.24
N THR A 189 18.91 -4.26 -30.58
CA THR A 189 20.08 -4.89 -31.20
C THR A 189 19.76 -6.31 -31.70
N GLU A 190 20.56 -6.80 -32.65
CA GLU A 190 20.32 -8.09 -33.32
C GLU A 190 20.24 -9.25 -32.32
N GLU A 191 21.04 -9.17 -31.26
CA GLU A 191 21.17 -10.16 -30.21
C GLU A 191 20.00 -10.14 -29.20
N TRP A 192 19.17 -9.09 -29.23
CA TRP A 192 18.15 -8.82 -28.20
C TRP A 192 16.73 -8.61 -28.71
N TYR A 193 16.51 -8.08 -29.91
CA TYR A 193 15.19 -7.60 -30.36
C TYR A 193 14.07 -8.64 -30.23
N TYR A 194 14.41 -9.93 -30.32
CA TYR A 194 13.49 -11.05 -30.34
C TYR A 194 12.98 -11.45 -28.95
N ARG A 195 13.61 -10.99 -27.86
CA ARG A 195 13.28 -11.28 -26.45
C ARG A 195 11.95 -10.62 -26.05
N THR A 196 10.88 -11.31 -26.41
CA THR A 196 9.48 -10.88 -26.24
C THR A 196 8.65 -12.11 -25.86
N PHE A 197 8.93 -12.60 -24.66
CA PHE A 197 8.53 -13.94 -24.24
C PHE A 197 7.07 -14.02 -23.87
N PHE A 198 6.44 -15.14 -24.19
CA PHE A 198 5.13 -15.54 -23.71
C PHE A 198 5.33 -16.70 -22.74
N ASP A 199 5.75 -16.41 -21.51
CA ASP A 199 6.33 -17.40 -20.62
C ASP A 199 5.40 -18.57 -20.32
N ALA A 200 4.09 -18.32 -20.20
CA ALA A 200 3.13 -19.42 -20.05
C ALA A 200 2.92 -20.16 -21.38
N GLY A 201 2.71 -19.45 -22.49
CA GLY A 201 2.43 -20.07 -23.79
C GLY A 201 3.61 -20.75 -24.48
N GLU A 202 4.83 -20.31 -24.20
CA GLU A 202 6.07 -20.75 -24.82
C GLU A 202 6.80 -21.76 -23.95
N TYR A 203 7.02 -21.48 -22.66
CA TYR A 203 7.75 -22.38 -21.75
C TYR A 203 6.80 -23.19 -20.84
N GLY A 204 5.71 -22.58 -20.38
CA GLY A 204 4.72 -23.18 -19.49
C GLY A 204 5.04 -22.92 -18.02
N LEU A 205 4.22 -22.12 -17.32
CA LEU A 205 4.46 -21.79 -15.91
C LEU A 205 4.43 -23.02 -15.01
N GLY A 206 3.61 -24.02 -15.34
CA GLY A 206 3.58 -25.30 -14.64
C GLY A 206 4.82 -26.15 -14.92
N LEU A 207 5.30 -26.18 -16.16
CA LEU A 207 6.56 -26.87 -16.52
C LEU A 207 7.78 -26.20 -15.86
N CYS A 208 7.73 -24.88 -15.69
CA CYS A 208 8.71 -24.07 -14.99
C CYS A 208 8.48 -24.02 -13.47
N ALA A 209 7.48 -24.74 -12.93
CA ALA A 209 7.23 -24.76 -11.50
C ALA A 209 8.35 -25.53 -10.78
N VAL A 210 8.80 -24.99 -9.65
CA VAL A 210 9.91 -25.56 -8.88
C VAL A 210 9.42 -26.16 -7.55
N PRO A 211 10.02 -27.27 -7.07
CA PRO A 211 9.70 -27.80 -5.75
C PRO A 211 9.90 -26.75 -4.65
N LEU A 212 8.85 -26.48 -3.88
CA LEU A 212 8.91 -25.54 -2.77
C LEU A 212 9.63 -26.17 -1.58
N VAL A 213 10.53 -25.40 -0.96
CA VAL A 213 11.38 -25.86 0.14
C VAL A 213 10.73 -25.49 1.49
N PRO A 214 10.44 -26.47 2.37
CA PRO A 214 9.87 -26.22 3.70
C PRO A 214 10.71 -25.26 4.55
N LEU A 215 10.04 -24.38 5.31
CA LEU A 215 10.62 -23.32 6.16
C LEU A 215 11.37 -22.21 5.39
N ARG A 216 11.38 -22.29 4.06
CA ARG A 216 12.16 -21.42 3.19
C ARG A 216 11.24 -20.67 2.23
N ASP A 217 10.52 -21.39 1.38
CA ASP A 217 9.50 -20.84 0.48
C ASP A 217 8.12 -20.77 1.17
N CYS A 218 7.87 -21.65 2.15
CA CYS A 218 6.61 -21.74 2.88
C CYS A 218 6.86 -21.87 4.39
N PRO A 219 5.96 -21.34 5.24
CA PRO A 219 6.11 -21.40 6.69
C PRO A 219 5.96 -22.82 7.25
N GLU A 220 6.28 -23.00 8.53
CA GLU A 220 6.27 -24.31 9.21
C GLU A 220 4.89 -24.98 9.23
N ASN A 221 3.82 -24.18 9.28
CA ASN A 221 2.44 -24.65 9.25
C ASN A 221 1.90 -24.98 7.85
N ALA A 222 2.77 -25.03 6.83
CA ALA A 222 2.36 -25.31 5.47
C ALA A 222 2.17 -26.81 5.20
N VAL A 223 1.13 -27.14 4.43
CA VAL A 223 0.92 -28.47 3.84
C VAL A 223 1.26 -28.40 2.36
N PHE A 224 2.08 -29.34 1.89
CA PHE A 224 2.56 -29.39 0.50
C PHE A 224 1.75 -30.38 -0.32
N MET A 225 1.67 -30.12 -1.63
CA MET A 225 1.05 -31.00 -2.59
C MET A 225 1.93 -31.16 -3.83
N ASP A 226 1.84 -32.33 -4.46
CA ASP A 226 2.60 -32.67 -5.65
C ASP A 226 1.85 -32.36 -6.95
N GLY A 227 2.63 -32.17 -8.01
CA GLY A 227 2.19 -31.90 -9.38
C GLY A 227 2.58 -33.03 -10.31
N TYR A 228 1.72 -33.30 -11.27
CA TYR A 228 1.98 -34.27 -12.33
C TYR A 228 1.70 -33.62 -13.68
N PHE A 229 2.57 -33.88 -14.65
CA PHE A 229 2.42 -33.37 -16.02
C PHE A 229 2.74 -34.47 -17.02
N THR A 230 2.57 -34.21 -18.31
CA THR A 230 2.90 -35.17 -19.37
C THR A 230 4.24 -34.79 -19.98
N SER A 231 5.21 -35.71 -19.98
CA SER A 231 6.51 -35.55 -20.66
C SER A 231 6.39 -35.70 -22.18
N GLN A 232 7.47 -35.42 -22.90
CA GLN A 232 7.49 -35.42 -24.37
C GLN A 232 7.07 -36.76 -24.99
N ASP A 233 7.43 -37.87 -24.36
CA ASP A 233 7.08 -39.23 -24.78
C ASP A 233 5.68 -39.69 -24.31
N GLY A 234 4.94 -38.82 -23.61
CA GLY A 234 3.63 -39.12 -23.06
C GLY A 234 3.65 -39.77 -21.67
N ALA A 235 4.82 -39.98 -21.07
CA ALA A 235 4.92 -40.50 -19.71
C ALA A 235 4.52 -39.44 -18.65
N PRO A 236 4.15 -39.85 -17.43
CA PRO A 236 3.87 -38.91 -16.36
C PRO A 236 5.17 -38.32 -15.78
N GLY A 237 5.34 -37.01 -15.89
CA GLY A 237 6.31 -36.23 -15.13
C GLY A 237 5.79 -35.93 -13.72
N TYR A 238 6.71 -35.76 -12.77
CA TYR A 238 6.42 -35.55 -11.35
C TYR A 238 7.21 -34.36 -10.80
N ILE A 239 6.52 -33.47 -10.07
CA ILE A 239 7.13 -32.35 -9.36
C ILE A 239 6.67 -32.44 -7.89
N PRO A 240 7.56 -32.79 -6.95
CA PRO A 240 7.22 -32.84 -5.53
C PRO A 240 6.99 -31.42 -4.99
N ASN A 241 6.10 -31.27 -4.01
CA ASN A 241 5.90 -30.03 -3.25
C ASN A 241 5.70 -28.77 -4.11
N VAL A 242 5.00 -28.90 -5.24
CA VAL A 242 4.87 -27.83 -6.25
C VAL A 242 4.01 -26.65 -5.77
N PHE A 243 3.08 -26.88 -4.84
CA PHE A 243 2.37 -25.81 -4.13
C PHE A 243 2.25 -26.12 -2.65
N CYS A 244 2.16 -25.06 -1.86
CA CYS A 244 1.96 -25.15 -0.41
C CYS A 244 0.74 -24.35 0.01
N ILE A 245 0.07 -24.84 1.04
CA ILE A 245 -1.17 -24.30 1.60
C ILE A 245 -0.90 -23.99 3.07
N PHE A 246 -1.14 -22.76 3.50
CA PHE A 246 -0.87 -22.36 4.89
C PHE A 246 -1.79 -21.23 5.36
N GLU A 247 -1.90 -21.10 6.68
CA GLU A 247 -2.58 -19.97 7.30
C GLU A 247 -1.54 -18.87 7.60
N ARG A 248 -1.84 -17.65 7.16
CA ARG A 248 -0.99 -16.48 7.35
C ARG A 248 -1.60 -15.55 8.41
N ARG A 249 -0.78 -15.17 9.39
CA ARG A 249 -1.07 -14.16 10.42
C ARG A 249 0.09 -13.17 10.49
N ALA A 250 0.06 -12.13 9.65
CA ALA A 250 1.13 -11.12 9.58
C ALA A 250 0.99 -10.01 10.62
N GLY A 251 -0.06 -10.08 11.47
CA GLY A 251 -0.47 -9.02 12.38
C GLY A 251 -1.56 -8.12 11.81
N ASP A 252 -2.18 -8.47 10.69
CA ASP A 252 -3.28 -7.71 10.09
C ASP A 252 -4.54 -7.76 10.98
N VAL A 253 -5.28 -6.64 11.02
CA VAL A 253 -6.53 -6.51 11.75
C VAL A 253 -7.68 -6.65 10.76
N MET A 254 -8.57 -7.64 10.97
CA MET A 254 -9.69 -7.92 10.06
C MET A 254 -10.76 -6.82 10.16
N TRP A 255 -11.10 -6.45 11.39
CA TRP A 255 -11.90 -5.27 11.70
C TRP A 255 -11.66 -4.88 13.16
N ARG A 256 -11.88 -3.61 13.48
CA ARG A 256 -11.86 -3.11 14.85
C ARG A 256 -12.76 -1.90 15.02
N HIS A 257 -13.23 -1.69 16.25
CA HIS A 257 -13.85 -0.44 16.63
C HIS A 257 -13.66 -0.13 18.13
N THR A 258 -13.45 1.14 18.45
CA THR A 258 -13.54 1.66 19.82
C THR A 258 -14.69 2.67 19.94
N GLU A 259 -15.78 2.26 20.56
CA GLU A 259 -16.92 3.16 20.81
C GLU A 259 -16.62 4.05 22.02
N LEU A 260 -16.59 5.37 21.76
CA LEU A 260 -16.30 6.42 22.74
C LEU A 260 -17.51 7.36 22.99
N GLY A 261 -18.57 7.22 22.21
CA GLY A 261 -19.75 8.07 22.24
C GLY A 261 -20.78 7.70 23.31
N ILE A 262 -20.59 6.57 24.01
CA ILE A 262 -21.43 6.18 25.15
C ILE A 262 -20.91 6.85 26.43
N PRO A 263 -21.71 7.69 27.12
CA PRO A 263 -21.23 8.40 28.30
C PRO A 263 -20.75 7.46 29.42
N GLY A 264 -19.47 7.56 29.78
CA GLY A 264 -18.87 6.80 30.89
C GLY A 264 -18.54 5.34 30.56
N GLN A 265 -18.64 4.93 29.30
CA GLN A 265 -18.33 3.58 28.84
C GLN A 265 -17.43 3.64 27.60
N THR A 266 -16.43 2.76 27.56
CA THR A 266 -15.61 2.52 26.38
C THR A 266 -15.79 1.06 26.00
N VAL A 267 -16.19 0.80 24.76
CA VAL A 267 -16.34 -0.55 24.22
C VAL A 267 -15.32 -0.72 23.11
N THR A 268 -14.35 -1.61 23.29
CA THR A 268 -13.32 -1.91 22.29
C THR A 268 -13.45 -3.35 21.84
N GLU A 269 -13.66 -3.52 20.54
CA GLU A 269 -13.72 -4.83 19.89
C GLU A 269 -12.74 -4.86 18.73
N VAL A 270 -11.96 -5.92 18.63
CA VAL A 270 -10.92 -6.11 17.61
C VAL A 270 -10.95 -7.58 17.19
N ARG A 271 -10.81 -7.85 15.89
CA ARG A 271 -10.59 -9.20 15.37
C ARG A 271 -9.30 -9.27 14.55
N PRO A 272 -8.44 -10.26 14.81
CA PRO A 272 -7.25 -10.45 14.00
C PRO A 272 -7.64 -11.08 12.66
N GLU A 273 -6.90 -10.75 11.61
CA GLU A 273 -7.08 -11.41 10.31
C GLU A 273 -6.23 -12.69 10.24
N THR A 274 -6.87 -13.78 9.81
CA THR A 274 -6.18 -14.97 9.31
C THR A 274 -6.54 -15.14 7.84
N THR A 275 -5.55 -15.45 7.02
CA THR A 275 -5.74 -15.67 5.58
C THR A 275 -5.26 -17.07 5.21
N LEU A 276 -6.05 -17.81 4.42
CA LEU A 276 -5.55 -19.03 3.77
C LEU A 276 -4.77 -18.63 2.52
N VAL A 277 -3.53 -19.09 2.41
CA VAL A 277 -2.67 -18.82 1.26
C VAL A 277 -2.40 -20.13 0.53
N VAL A 278 -2.57 -20.12 -0.80
CA VAL A 278 -2.12 -21.17 -1.70
C VAL A 278 -1.03 -20.58 -2.59
N ARG A 279 0.20 -21.06 -2.42
CA ARG A 279 1.40 -20.53 -3.09
C ARG A 279 1.95 -21.51 -4.11
N MET A 280 2.34 -20.98 -5.27
CA MET A 280 3.20 -21.67 -6.25
C MET A 280 4.35 -20.75 -6.64
N VAL A 281 5.49 -21.34 -7.03
CA VAL A 281 6.61 -20.59 -7.60
C VAL A 281 7.02 -21.18 -8.95
N SER A 282 7.17 -20.31 -9.95
CA SER A 282 7.71 -20.66 -11.27
C SER A 282 9.03 -19.94 -11.49
N THR A 283 10.06 -20.67 -11.90
CA THR A 283 11.34 -20.10 -12.34
C THR A 283 11.41 -20.20 -13.86
N VAL A 284 11.27 -19.07 -14.56
CA VAL A 284 11.32 -19.02 -16.02
C VAL A 284 12.61 -18.31 -16.42
N GLY A 285 13.59 -19.10 -16.84
CA GLY A 285 14.95 -18.62 -17.07
C GLY A 285 15.46 -17.86 -15.84
N ASN A 286 15.80 -16.60 -16.04
CA ASN A 286 16.40 -15.76 -15.00
C ASN A 286 15.41 -15.24 -13.93
N TYR A 287 14.09 -15.31 -14.14
CA TYR A 287 13.10 -14.74 -13.21
C TYR A 287 12.33 -15.78 -12.38
N ASP A 288 12.01 -15.41 -11.14
CA ASP A 288 11.17 -16.18 -10.23
C ASP A 288 9.85 -15.46 -9.96
N TYR A 289 8.74 -16.13 -10.27
CA TYR A 289 7.38 -15.63 -10.06
C TYR A 289 6.72 -16.39 -8.92
N ILE A 290 6.43 -15.68 -7.83
CA ILE A 290 5.72 -16.20 -6.66
C ILE A 290 4.27 -15.78 -6.80
N VAL A 291 3.35 -16.74 -6.83
CA VAL A 291 1.91 -16.49 -7.00
C VAL A 291 1.17 -16.98 -5.77
N ASP A 292 0.57 -16.04 -5.05
CA ASP A 292 -0.23 -16.31 -3.85
C ASP A 292 -1.71 -16.06 -4.14
N TRP A 293 -2.53 -17.10 -3.98
CA TRP A 293 -3.98 -16.97 -3.87
C TRP A 293 -4.37 -16.92 -2.40
N GLU A 294 -5.00 -15.84 -2.01
CA GLU A 294 -5.30 -15.52 -0.62
C GLU A 294 -6.82 -15.46 -0.41
N PHE A 295 -7.34 -16.33 0.46
CA PHE A 295 -8.75 -16.35 0.84
C PHE A 295 -8.89 -15.78 2.25
N LYS A 296 -9.66 -14.71 2.39
CA LYS A 296 -9.87 -14.03 3.66
C LYS A 296 -11.16 -14.48 4.32
N GLN A 297 -11.21 -14.37 5.64
CA GLN A 297 -12.42 -14.64 6.44
C GLN A 297 -13.62 -13.78 6.01
N THR A 298 -13.39 -12.61 5.43
CA THR A 298 -14.41 -11.65 5.01
C THR A 298 -15.01 -11.93 3.63
N GLY A 299 -14.67 -13.06 2.99
CA GLY A 299 -15.14 -13.38 1.64
C GLY A 299 -14.29 -12.76 0.50
N ILE A 300 -13.22 -12.04 0.84
CA ILE A 300 -12.29 -11.46 -0.14
C ILE A 300 -11.36 -12.54 -0.69
N ILE A 301 -11.17 -12.52 -2.02
CA ILE A 301 -10.10 -13.26 -2.71
C ILE A 301 -9.06 -12.24 -3.16
N LYS A 302 -7.83 -12.36 -2.67
CA LYS A 302 -6.70 -11.54 -3.09
C LYS A 302 -5.71 -12.39 -3.87
N VAL A 303 -5.16 -11.84 -4.95
CA VAL A 303 -4.09 -12.47 -5.70
C VAL A 303 -2.87 -11.55 -5.67
N THR A 304 -1.76 -12.08 -5.18
CA THR A 304 -0.48 -11.36 -5.07
C THR A 304 0.54 -12.04 -5.98
N VAL A 305 1.22 -11.25 -6.82
CA VAL A 305 2.34 -11.70 -7.65
C VAL A 305 3.61 -11.04 -7.14
N GLY A 306 4.55 -11.85 -6.68
CA GLY A 306 5.92 -11.46 -6.37
C GLY A 306 6.86 -11.80 -7.51
N MET A 307 7.79 -10.91 -7.85
CA MET A 307 8.87 -11.16 -8.81
C MET A 307 10.24 -10.91 -8.16
N THR A 308 11.18 -11.84 -8.38
CA THR A 308 12.59 -11.79 -7.94
C THR A 308 13.42 -12.59 -8.94
N GLY A 309 14.67 -12.92 -8.63
CA GLY A 309 15.57 -13.66 -9.50
C GLY A 309 16.73 -12.83 -10.02
N LEU A 310 17.36 -13.27 -11.10
CA LEU A 310 18.55 -12.69 -11.69
C LEU A 310 18.16 -11.74 -12.81
N LEU A 311 18.85 -10.60 -12.93
CA LEU A 311 18.61 -9.71 -14.06
C LEU A 311 19.15 -10.32 -15.34
N GLU A 312 18.43 -10.16 -16.43
CA GLU A 312 19.02 -10.39 -17.75
C GLU A 312 19.84 -9.16 -18.15
N VAL A 313 21.15 -9.34 -18.30
CA VAL A 313 22.08 -8.24 -18.58
C VAL A 313 22.73 -8.39 -19.94
N ARG A 314 23.08 -7.23 -20.52
CA ARG A 314 23.89 -7.11 -21.74
C ARG A 314 25.31 -6.71 -21.36
N GLY A 315 26.27 -7.42 -21.92
CA GLY A 315 27.67 -7.02 -21.99
C GLY A 315 27.83 -5.69 -22.74
N SER A 316 28.78 -4.88 -22.31
CA SER A 316 29.07 -3.61 -22.98
C SER A 316 30.55 -3.26 -22.89
N VAL A 317 30.99 -2.34 -23.75
CA VAL A 317 32.33 -1.74 -23.66
C VAL A 317 32.42 -0.69 -22.54
N TYR A 318 31.28 -0.28 -21.98
CA TYR A 318 31.19 0.81 -21.02
C TYR A 318 31.56 0.34 -19.61
N THR A 319 32.47 1.06 -18.97
CA THR A 319 32.89 0.83 -17.58
C THR A 319 32.39 1.93 -16.63
N HIS A 320 31.82 3.00 -17.16
CA HIS A 320 31.25 4.09 -16.38
C HIS A 320 30.16 4.81 -17.17
N LYS A 321 29.14 5.34 -16.47
CA LYS A 321 27.97 6.01 -17.08
C LYS A 321 28.35 7.16 -18.02
N ASP A 322 29.34 7.96 -17.65
CA ASP A 322 29.74 9.16 -18.43
C ASP A 322 30.29 8.82 -19.83
N GLN A 323 30.60 7.54 -20.11
CA GLN A 323 31.01 7.06 -21.43
C GLN A 323 29.81 6.87 -22.37
N ILE A 324 28.59 6.81 -21.85
CA ILE A 324 27.37 6.52 -22.62
C ILE A 324 26.82 7.83 -23.19
N GLN A 325 26.90 7.97 -24.52
CA GLN A 325 26.40 9.14 -25.27
C GLN A 325 25.28 8.78 -26.25
N GLU A 326 24.89 7.51 -26.28
CA GLU A 326 23.91 6.94 -27.19
C GLU A 326 22.79 6.22 -26.43
N GLU A 327 21.75 5.80 -27.15
CA GLU A 327 20.71 4.95 -26.58
C GLU A 327 21.27 3.53 -26.38
N VAL A 328 21.23 3.06 -25.15
CA VAL A 328 21.73 1.73 -24.78
C VAL A 328 20.63 0.81 -24.26
N TYR A 329 19.37 1.27 -24.23
CA TYR A 329 18.18 0.49 -23.88
C TYR A 329 18.18 -0.10 -22.47
N GLY A 330 18.95 0.50 -21.54
CA GLY A 330 19.12 -0.02 -20.20
C GLY A 330 19.89 0.90 -19.26
N THR A 331 20.13 0.43 -18.04
CA THR A 331 20.93 1.10 -17.00
C THR A 331 22.27 0.37 -16.84
N ILE A 332 23.39 1.11 -16.77
CA ILE A 332 24.68 0.50 -16.40
C ILE A 332 24.67 0.12 -14.91
N LEU A 333 24.88 -1.16 -14.60
CA LEU A 333 24.79 -1.73 -13.25
C LEU A 333 26.16 -2.03 -12.64
N ALA A 334 27.10 -2.46 -13.48
CA ALA A 334 28.48 -2.74 -13.14
C ALA A 334 29.39 -2.43 -14.35
N GLU A 335 30.71 -2.54 -14.15
CA GLU A 335 31.67 -2.43 -15.26
C GLU A 335 31.31 -3.46 -16.34
N ASN A 336 31.14 -2.99 -17.58
CA ASN A 336 30.76 -3.80 -18.74
C ASN A 336 29.36 -4.43 -18.68
N THR A 337 28.48 -4.03 -17.75
CA THR A 337 27.16 -4.66 -17.54
C THR A 337 26.01 -3.64 -17.62
N ILE A 338 25.07 -3.87 -18.54
CA ILE A 338 23.84 -3.07 -18.70
C ILE A 338 22.63 -3.95 -18.37
N GLY A 339 21.82 -3.53 -17.41
CA GLY A 339 20.50 -4.11 -17.17
C GLY A 339 19.49 -3.57 -18.18
N ALA A 340 18.94 -4.44 -19.00
CA ALA A 340 18.02 -4.06 -20.06
C ALA A 340 16.65 -3.62 -19.49
N HIS A 341 16.10 -2.54 -20.05
CA HIS A 341 14.73 -2.11 -19.76
C HIS A 341 13.72 -3.13 -20.32
N HIS A 342 12.69 -3.48 -19.54
CA HIS A 342 11.68 -4.46 -19.95
C HIS A 342 10.41 -4.37 -19.08
N ASP A 343 9.38 -5.10 -19.48
CA ASP A 343 8.10 -5.17 -18.76
C ASP A 343 7.75 -6.61 -18.39
N HIS A 344 6.83 -6.77 -17.44
CA HIS A 344 6.19 -8.05 -17.11
C HIS A 344 4.68 -7.85 -17.04
N PHE A 345 3.91 -8.53 -17.90
CA PHE A 345 2.45 -8.47 -17.91
C PHE A 345 1.84 -9.84 -17.66
N LEU A 346 1.19 -10.01 -16.52
CA LEU A 346 0.47 -11.24 -16.16
C LEU A 346 -1.02 -11.02 -16.33
N ILE A 347 -1.69 -11.88 -17.08
CA ILE A 347 -3.15 -11.82 -17.25
C ILE A 347 -3.82 -13.04 -16.65
N PHE A 348 -4.79 -12.79 -15.76
CA PHE A 348 -5.58 -13.80 -15.07
C PHE A 348 -6.90 -14.03 -15.81
N SER A 349 -7.29 -15.29 -15.93
CA SER A 349 -8.64 -15.70 -16.36
C SER A 349 -9.44 -16.02 -15.10
N LEU A 350 -10.54 -15.29 -14.87
CA LEU A 350 -11.40 -15.41 -13.70
C LEU A 350 -12.83 -15.67 -14.16
N ASP A 351 -13.22 -16.93 -14.11
CA ASP A 351 -14.57 -17.40 -14.42
C ASP A 351 -15.43 -17.24 -13.15
N LEU A 352 -16.13 -16.11 -13.08
CA LEU A 352 -16.89 -15.69 -11.90
C LEU A 352 -18.29 -16.27 -11.98
N ASP A 353 -18.68 -16.98 -10.93
CA ASP A 353 -19.94 -17.73 -10.82
C ASP A 353 -20.71 -17.20 -9.60
N VAL A 354 -20.82 -15.87 -9.47
CA VAL A 354 -21.40 -15.23 -8.28
C VAL A 354 -22.87 -15.62 -8.19
N ASP A 355 -23.21 -16.49 -7.24
CA ASP A 355 -24.53 -17.12 -7.08
C ASP A 355 -25.06 -17.87 -8.34
N GLY A 356 -24.16 -18.32 -9.21
CA GLY A 356 -24.49 -19.01 -10.45
C GLY A 356 -23.84 -18.37 -11.67
N ASP A 357 -24.18 -18.90 -12.85
CA ASP A 357 -23.55 -18.54 -14.12
C ASP A 357 -24.15 -17.28 -14.78
N ALA A 358 -25.39 -16.90 -14.44
CA ALA A 358 -26.03 -15.72 -15.00
C ALA A 358 -25.52 -14.43 -14.34
N ASN A 359 -24.37 -13.92 -14.80
CA ASN A 359 -23.68 -12.78 -14.23
C ASN A 359 -23.64 -11.57 -15.19
N SER A 360 -23.35 -10.38 -14.67
CA SER A 360 -23.24 -9.15 -15.46
C SER A 360 -22.08 -8.30 -14.94
N PHE A 361 -21.35 -7.66 -15.85
CA PHE A 361 -20.30 -6.72 -15.47
C PHE A 361 -20.86 -5.29 -15.34
N VAL A 362 -20.77 -4.71 -14.14
CA VAL A 362 -21.30 -3.37 -13.84
C VAL A 362 -20.17 -2.38 -13.59
N LYS A 363 -20.19 -1.26 -14.29
CA LYS A 363 -19.26 -0.14 -14.12
C LYS A 363 -19.89 0.91 -13.21
N SER A 364 -19.31 1.14 -12.04
CA SER A 364 -19.72 2.23 -11.15
C SER A 364 -18.85 3.46 -11.39
N ASN A 365 -19.46 4.55 -11.86
CA ASN A 365 -18.79 5.82 -12.15
C ASN A 365 -19.12 6.84 -11.06
N LEU A 366 -18.10 7.49 -10.50
CA LEU A 366 -18.28 8.60 -9.57
C LEU A 366 -18.45 9.89 -10.37
N LYS A 367 -19.52 10.64 -10.12
CA LYS A 367 -19.84 11.87 -10.87
C LYS A 367 -20.06 13.04 -9.93
N THR A 368 -19.22 14.06 -10.04
CA THR A 368 -19.42 15.35 -9.37
C THR A 368 -20.70 16.01 -9.85
N SER A 369 -21.51 16.44 -8.90
CA SER A 369 -22.80 17.11 -9.11
C SER A 369 -22.80 18.46 -8.39
N ARG A 370 -23.36 19.49 -9.04
CA ARG A 370 -23.52 20.82 -8.45
C ARG A 370 -24.76 20.86 -7.58
N VAL A 371 -24.68 21.61 -6.47
CA VAL A 371 -25.81 21.81 -5.56
C VAL A 371 -26.48 23.15 -5.87
N ASN A 372 -27.82 23.18 -5.79
CA ASN A 372 -28.57 24.42 -5.85
C ASN A 372 -28.33 25.24 -4.56
N ARG A 373 -27.83 26.48 -4.71
CA ARG A 373 -27.49 27.37 -3.60
C ARG A 373 -28.66 27.68 -2.65
N ASN A 374 -29.91 27.53 -3.10
CA ASN A 374 -31.08 27.77 -2.26
C ASN A 374 -31.35 26.63 -1.25
N ILE A 375 -30.74 25.46 -1.44
CA ILE A 375 -31.00 24.24 -0.65
C ILE A 375 -29.89 24.00 0.37
N SER A 376 -28.64 24.29 0.01
CA SER A 376 -27.46 24.03 0.83
C SER A 376 -26.37 25.08 0.59
N PRO A 377 -25.55 25.41 1.61
CA PRO A 377 -24.35 26.20 1.40
C PRO A 377 -23.22 25.40 0.71
N ARG A 378 -23.29 24.06 0.67
CA ARG A 378 -22.37 23.26 -0.16
C ARG A 378 -22.54 23.59 -1.63
N LYS A 379 -21.45 23.50 -2.39
CA LYS A 379 -21.47 23.75 -3.84
C LYS A 379 -21.44 22.47 -4.66
N SER A 380 -20.95 21.38 -4.10
CA SER A 380 -20.81 20.10 -4.79
C SER A 380 -20.82 18.88 -3.86
N TYR A 381 -21.10 17.74 -4.47
CA TYR A 381 -20.94 16.39 -3.93
C TYR A 381 -20.71 15.46 -5.12
N TRP A 382 -20.26 14.23 -4.89
CA TRP A 382 -20.28 13.21 -5.94
C TRP A 382 -21.35 12.16 -5.66
N ARG A 383 -21.86 11.54 -6.73
CA ARG A 383 -22.80 10.42 -6.67
C ARG A 383 -22.28 9.25 -7.51
N VAL A 384 -22.74 8.04 -7.19
CA VAL A 384 -22.47 6.86 -7.99
C VAL A 384 -23.49 6.77 -9.12
N SER A 385 -23.01 6.55 -10.35
CA SER A 385 -23.85 6.14 -11.47
C SER A 385 -23.35 4.81 -12.03
N SER A 386 -24.19 3.79 -11.99
CA SER A 386 -23.86 2.44 -12.45
C SER A 386 -24.33 2.21 -13.88
N GLU A 387 -23.52 1.51 -14.67
CA GLU A 387 -23.80 1.11 -16.04
C GLU A 387 -23.46 -0.35 -16.22
N THR A 388 -24.44 -1.19 -16.56
CA THR A 388 -24.22 -2.59 -16.92
C THR A 388 -23.65 -2.66 -18.33
N ALA A 389 -22.47 -3.27 -18.48
CA ALA A 389 -21.88 -3.53 -19.79
C ALA A 389 -22.69 -4.61 -20.50
N LYS A 390 -23.12 -4.32 -21.74
CA LYS A 390 -23.95 -5.22 -22.52
C LYS A 390 -23.13 -6.10 -23.45
N THR A 391 -22.02 -5.57 -23.95
CA THR A 391 -21.14 -6.26 -24.88
C THR A 391 -19.70 -6.30 -24.40
N GLU A 392 -18.90 -7.21 -24.97
CA GLU A 392 -17.47 -7.34 -24.64
C GLU A 392 -16.70 -6.02 -24.85
N SER A 393 -17.09 -5.22 -25.85
CA SER A 393 -16.48 -3.91 -26.08
C SER A 393 -16.82 -2.88 -25.00
N ASP A 394 -18.03 -2.93 -24.44
CA ASP A 394 -18.47 -2.04 -23.35
C ASP A 394 -17.72 -2.29 -22.03
N ALA A 395 -17.11 -3.48 -21.92
CA ALA A 395 -16.42 -4.00 -20.74
C ALA A 395 -14.88 -3.95 -20.83
N ARG A 396 -14.30 -3.37 -21.88
CA ARG A 396 -12.83 -3.16 -21.96
C ARG A 396 -12.44 -1.90 -21.21
N ILE A 397 -11.60 -2.02 -20.18
CA ILE A 397 -11.22 -0.88 -19.31
C ILE A 397 -9.71 -0.70 -19.24
N GLN A 398 -9.25 0.53 -19.46
CA GLN A 398 -7.91 0.99 -19.07
C GLN A 398 -7.99 1.72 -17.72
N LEU A 399 -7.15 1.32 -16.78
CA LEU A 399 -7.05 1.95 -15.46
C LEU A 399 -6.04 3.10 -15.50
N GLY A 400 -6.25 4.15 -14.71
CA GLY A 400 -5.29 5.26 -14.53
C GLY A 400 -5.61 6.56 -15.27
N SER A 401 -6.54 6.57 -16.21
CA SER A 401 -6.88 7.76 -16.98
C SER A 401 -8.07 8.52 -16.36
N GLY A 402 -7.81 9.36 -15.34
CA GLY A 402 -8.60 10.51 -14.83
C GLY A 402 -10.00 10.29 -14.20
N GLU A 403 -10.17 10.67 -12.90
CA GLU A 403 -11.38 10.87 -12.00
C GLU A 403 -12.66 10.03 -12.17
N THR A 404 -12.63 9.11 -13.10
CA THR A 404 -13.24 7.81 -13.10
C THR A 404 -12.04 6.87 -13.28
N LYS A 405 -12.12 5.58 -12.94
CA LYS A 405 -11.48 4.66 -13.89
C LYS A 405 -12.23 4.95 -15.19
N LEU A 406 -11.62 5.68 -16.15
CA LEU A 406 -12.02 5.90 -17.56
C LEU A 406 -11.69 7.34 -18.07
N LEU A 407 -10.78 7.44 -19.05
CA LEU A 407 -10.78 8.48 -20.09
C LEU A 407 -10.89 7.85 -21.49
N VAL A 408 -11.78 8.47 -22.27
CA VAL A 408 -11.94 8.31 -23.72
C VAL A 408 -11.09 9.38 -24.41
N VAL A 409 -10.25 8.96 -25.36
CA VAL A 409 -9.44 9.88 -26.18
C VAL A 409 -10.14 10.12 -27.54
N ASN A 410 -10.05 11.36 -28.00
CA ASN A 410 -10.58 11.89 -29.27
C ASN A 410 -10.49 10.92 -30.48
N PRO A 411 -11.61 10.53 -31.13
CA PRO A 411 -11.61 9.59 -32.26
C PRO A 411 -10.94 10.11 -33.55
N ASN A 412 -10.56 11.39 -33.61
CA ASN A 412 -9.99 12.02 -34.80
C ASN A 412 -8.45 12.08 -34.85
N LYS A 413 -7.73 11.44 -33.92
CA LYS A 413 -6.28 11.23 -34.02
C LYS A 413 -5.93 9.75 -33.91
N LYS A 414 -5.89 9.06 -35.06
CA LYS A 414 -5.25 7.74 -35.18
C LYS A 414 -3.73 7.90 -35.09
N THR A 415 -3.13 7.60 -33.95
CA THR A 415 -1.71 7.24 -33.91
C THR A 415 -1.58 5.85 -34.52
N LYS A 416 -0.88 5.76 -35.66
CA LYS A 416 -0.51 4.48 -36.31
C LYS A 416 0.57 3.74 -35.47
N SER A 417 0.26 3.30 -34.24
CA SER A 417 1.20 2.55 -33.40
C SER A 417 0.90 1.05 -33.28
N ASP A 418 -0.29 0.60 -33.68
CA ASP A 418 -0.74 -0.79 -33.47
C ASP A 418 -0.16 -1.83 -34.43
N ASP A 419 0.89 -1.50 -35.17
CA ASP A 419 1.50 -2.40 -36.15
C ASP A 419 2.79 -3.08 -35.67
N ASP A 420 3.26 -2.82 -34.45
CA ASP A 420 4.42 -3.51 -33.87
C ASP A 420 4.11 -4.99 -33.58
N TYR A 421 5.00 -5.89 -34.00
CA TYR A 421 4.75 -7.32 -33.96
C TYR A 421 4.63 -7.88 -32.55
N ALA A 422 5.45 -7.41 -31.60
CA ALA A 422 5.36 -7.85 -30.22
C ALA A 422 4.03 -7.40 -29.60
N GLN A 423 3.58 -6.18 -29.91
CA GLN A 423 2.29 -5.67 -29.45
C GLN A 423 1.08 -6.36 -30.12
N ILE A 424 1.20 -6.81 -31.37
CA ILE A 424 0.16 -7.61 -32.04
C ILE A 424 -0.03 -8.95 -31.30
N ARG A 425 1.08 -9.61 -30.94
CA ARG A 425 1.06 -10.83 -30.14
C ARG A 425 0.48 -10.56 -28.75
N GLY A 426 1.02 -9.56 -28.05
CA GLY A 426 0.67 -9.16 -26.69
C GLY A 426 -0.54 -8.24 -26.59
N ALA A 427 -1.48 -8.29 -27.55
CA ALA A 427 -2.56 -7.31 -27.66
C ALA A 427 -3.52 -7.29 -26.45
N PHE A 428 -3.52 -8.34 -25.63
CA PHE A 428 -4.27 -8.37 -24.36
C PHE A 428 -3.80 -7.32 -23.35
N THR A 429 -2.57 -6.81 -23.48
CA THR A 429 -2.03 -5.73 -22.62
C THR A 429 -2.61 -4.35 -22.93
N LYS A 430 -3.41 -4.20 -24.00
CA LYS A 430 -4.01 -2.91 -24.39
C LYS A 430 -5.03 -2.40 -23.37
N TYR A 431 -5.64 -3.30 -22.60
CA TYR A 431 -6.60 -2.95 -21.55
C TYR A 431 -6.23 -3.75 -20.29
N ASN A 432 -6.48 -3.16 -19.12
CA ASN A 432 -6.25 -3.82 -17.85
C ASN A 432 -7.37 -4.83 -17.54
N VAL A 433 -8.59 -4.52 -17.96
CA VAL A 433 -9.77 -5.37 -17.75
C VAL A 433 -10.42 -5.70 -19.09
N TRP A 434 -10.75 -6.98 -19.26
CA TRP A 434 -11.60 -7.48 -20.33
C TRP A 434 -12.71 -8.35 -19.73
N VAL A 435 -13.86 -8.39 -20.39
CA VAL A 435 -14.91 -9.36 -20.05
C VAL A 435 -15.39 -10.01 -21.34
N THR A 436 -15.46 -11.34 -21.34
CA THR A 436 -15.92 -12.13 -22.48
C THR A 436 -17.00 -13.10 -22.06
N LEU A 437 -17.85 -13.50 -23.00
CA LEU A 437 -18.72 -14.65 -22.79
C LEU A 437 -17.87 -15.91 -22.59
N TYR A 438 -18.20 -16.75 -21.62
CA TYR A 438 -17.51 -18.01 -21.41
C TYR A 438 -17.53 -18.87 -22.67
N ASN A 439 -16.38 -19.40 -23.03
CA ASN A 439 -16.22 -20.36 -24.09
C ASN A 439 -15.08 -21.32 -23.76
N LYS A 440 -15.38 -22.62 -23.73
CA LYS A 440 -14.43 -23.68 -23.39
C LYS A 440 -13.15 -23.70 -24.24
N THR A 441 -13.15 -23.11 -25.43
CA THR A 441 -11.97 -23.02 -26.31
C THR A 441 -11.12 -21.77 -26.06
N GLU A 442 -11.65 -20.77 -25.36
CA GLU A 442 -11.03 -19.45 -25.14
C GLU A 442 -10.42 -19.37 -23.73
N LYS A 443 -9.26 -19.98 -23.55
CA LYS A 443 -8.60 -20.10 -22.23
C LYS A 443 -7.31 -19.29 -22.10
N TRP A 444 -6.66 -19.05 -23.22
CA TRP A 444 -5.28 -18.59 -23.30
C TRP A 444 -5.20 -17.21 -23.95
N ALA A 445 -4.98 -16.16 -23.16
CA ALA A 445 -5.02 -14.79 -23.62
C ALA A 445 -4.01 -14.51 -24.75
N GLY A 446 -2.88 -15.22 -24.77
CA GLY A 446 -1.87 -15.20 -25.83
C GLY A 446 -2.11 -16.18 -27.00
N GLY A 447 -3.20 -16.95 -26.95
CA GLY A 447 -3.53 -18.02 -27.91
C GLY A 447 -2.98 -19.39 -27.50
N LEU A 448 -3.54 -20.46 -28.10
CA LEU A 448 -3.10 -21.83 -27.82
C LEU A 448 -1.66 -22.08 -28.28
N CYS A 449 -1.29 -21.55 -29.45
CA CYS A 449 0.04 -21.67 -30.05
C CYS A 449 0.75 -20.30 -30.00
N ALA A 450 1.37 -19.95 -28.86
CA ALA A 450 1.94 -18.62 -28.63
C ALA A 450 3.27 -18.37 -29.38
N ASP A 451 4.12 -19.40 -29.48
CA ASP A 451 5.40 -19.34 -30.19
C ASP A 451 5.18 -18.96 -31.66
N GLN A 452 5.84 -17.88 -32.11
CA GLN A 452 5.68 -17.30 -33.45
C GLN A 452 4.22 -17.03 -33.88
N SER A 453 3.31 -16.85 -32.91
CA SER A 453 1.91 -16.48 -33.16
C SER A 453 1.82 -15.16 -33.95
N ARG A 454 0.85 -15.08 -34.86
CA ARG A 454 0.51 -13.86 -35.60
C ARG A 454 -0.52 -12.97 -34.88
N GLY A 455 -1.00 -13.40 -33.72
CA GLY A 455 -2.08 -12.73 -32.97
C GLY A 455 -3.48 -13.01 -33.52
N ASP A 456 -3.64 -13.99 -34.41
CA ASP A 456 -4.91 -14.31 -35.07
C ASP A 456 -5.93 -15.00 -34.15
N ASP A 457 -5.48 -15.61 -33.05
CA ASP A 457 -6.32 -16.32 -32.08
C ASP A 457 -5.87 -16.00 -30.65
N ASN A 458 -6.37 -14.89 -30.11
CA ASN A 458 -6.00 -14.38 -28.79
C ASN A 458 -7.17 -13.58 -28.18
N LEU A 459 -7.06 -13.17 -26.91
CA LEU A 459 -8.13 -12.45 -26.19
C LEU A 459 -8.59 -11.19 -26.93
N ALA A 460 -7.65 -10.43 -27.48
CA ALA A 460 -7.96 -9.22 -28.23
C ALA A 460 -8.85 -9.56 -29.45
N THR A 461 -8.50 -10.59 -30.21
CA THR A 461 -9.26 -11.03 -31.39
C THR A 461 -10.60 -11.66 -31.02
N TRP A 462 -10.70 -12.43 -29.93
CA TRP A 462 -11.99 -12.97 -29.46
C TRP A 462 -12.96 -11.86 -29.10
N SER A 463 -12.49 -10.86 -28.37
CA SER A 463 -13.32 -9.74 -27.94
C SER A 463 -13.86 -8.89 -29.09
N LEU A 464 -13.24 -8.93 -30.29
CA LEU A 464 -13.74 -8.21 -31.48
C LEU A 464 -15.07 -8.77 -32.01
N ARG A 465 -15.45 -9.98 -31.60
CA ARG A 465 -16.76 -10.56 -31.90
C ARG A 465 -17.88 -9.79 -31.21
N ASN A 466 -17.54 -9.06 -30.13
CA ASN A 466 -18.42 -8.16 -29.41
C ASN A 466 -19.74 -8.82 -28.98
N ARG A 467 -19.62 -10.01 -28.38
CA ARG A 467 -20.77 -10.81 -27.94
C ARG A 467 -21.54 -10.09 -26.83
N ASP A 468 -22.82 -10.46 -26.71
CA ASP A 468 -23.67 -10.10 -25.57
C ASP A 468 -23.16 -10.80 -24.30
N ILE A 469 -23.02 -10.05 -23.21
CA ILE A 469 -22.47 -10.51 -21.92
C ILE A 469 -23.37 -10.19 -20.72
N GLU A 470 -24.50 -9.51 -20.93
CA GLU A 470 -25.43 -9.17 -19.85
C GLU A 470 -26.25 -10.40 -19.43
N ASN A 471 -26.21 -10.74 -18.14
CA ASN A 471 -26.92 -11.87 -17.55
C ASN A 471 -26.53 -13.21 -18.23
N LYS A 472 -25.21 -13.42 -18.38
CA LYS A 472 -24.58 -14.57 -19.01
C LYS A 472 -23.43 -15.10 -18.16
N ASP A 473 -22.99 -16.29 -18.53
CA ASP A 473 -21.72 -16.88 -18.08
C ASP A 473 -20.55 -16.08 -18.64
N ILE A 474 -19.84 -15.36 -17.78
CA ILE A 474 -18.81 -14.38 -18.16
C ILE A 474 -17.46 -14.66 -17.50
N VAL A 475 -16.40 -14.44 -18.27
CA VAL A 475 -15.02 -14.52 -17.79
C VAL A 475 -14.44 -13.11 -17.71
N LEU A 476 -14.00 -12.74 -16.51
CA LEU A 476 -13.23 -11.53 -16.25
C LEU A 476 -11.75 -11.81 -16.49
N TRP A 477 -11.10 -10.95 -17.27
CA TRP A 477 -9.65 -11.00 -17.49
C TRP A 477 -8.99 -9.78 -16.88
N TYR A 478 -8.01 -10.00 -16.00
CA TYR A 478 -7.33 -8.91 -15.29
C TYR A 478 -5.82 -8.96 -15.51
N THR A 479 -5.24 -7.84 -15.96
CA THR A 479 -3.79 -7.72 -16.22
C THR A 479 -3.08 -6.97 -15.09
N VAL A 480 -2.10 -7.62 -14.48
CA VAL A 480 -1.09 -7.03 -13.59
C VAL A 480 0.16 -6.72 -14.41
N GLY A 481 0.72 -5.53 -14.28
CA GLY A 481 1.86 -5.08 -15.08
C GLY A 481 2.98 -4.47 -14.24
N PHE A 482 4.22 -4.80 -14.55
CA PHE A 482 5.43 -4.20 -13.98
C PHE A 482 6.24 -3.55 -15.10
N HIS A 483 6.54 -2.27 -14.95
CA HIS A 483 7.56 -1.61 -15.77
C HIS A 483 8.89 -1.67 -15.02
N HIS A 484 9.90 -2.34 -15.58
CA HIS A 484 11.16 -2.55 -14.90
C HIS A 484 12.27 -1.70 -15.53
N VAL A 485 12.68 -0.66 -14.81
CA VAL A 485 13.92 0.08 -15.05
C VAL A 485 14.96 -0.42 -14.05
N PRO A 486 15.88 -1.33 -14.44
CA PRO A 486 16.81 -1.92 -13.49
C PRO A 486 17.71 -0.87 -12.84
N CYS A 487 18.02 -1.09 -11.56
CA CYS A 487 18.96 -0.29 -10.78
C CYS A 487 20.00 -1.18 -10.08
N GLN A 488 21.02 -0.56 -9.47
CA GLN A 488 22.10 -1.32 -8.84
C GLN A 488 21.61 -2.25 -7.71
N GLU A 489 20.56 -1.88 -6.99
CA GLU A 489 19.94 -2.73 -5.96
C GLU A 489 19.35 -4.03 -6.51
N ASP A 490 19.08 -4.10 -7.82
CA ASP A 490 18.57 -5.30 -8.46
C ASP A 490 19.72 -6.25 -8.90
N PHE A 491 20.98 -5.79 -8.82
CA PHE A 491 22.17 -6.55 -9.20
C PHE A 491 22.88 -7.17 -7.98
N PRO A 492 23.40 -8.41 -8.06
CA PRO A 492 23.28 -9.40 -9.13
C PRO A 492 22.00 -10.26 -9.04
N VAL A 493 21.22 -10.11 -7.96
CA VAL A 493 19.91 -10.74 -7.74
C VAL A 493 18.95 -9.66 -7.24
N MET A 494 17.71 -9.66 -7.71
CA MET A 494 16.74 -8.61 -7.45
C MET A 494 15.95 -8.85 -6.15
N PRO A 495 15.87 -7.88 -5.21
CA PRO A 495 14.93 -7.96 -4.10
C PRO A 495 13.49 -8.02 -4.59
N MET A 496 12.63 -8.77 -3.92
CA MET A 496 11.25 -8.99 -4.35
C MET A 496 10.48 -7.69 -4.62
N LEU A 497 9.81 -7.64 -5.77
CA LEU A 497 8.76 -6.67 -6.12
C LEU A 497 7.41 -7.39 -6.05
N THR A 498 6.36 -6.70 -5.60
CA THR A 498 5.04 -7.30 -5.42
C THR A 498 3.95 -6.38 -5.96
N GLU A 499 3.00 -6.96 -6.69
CA GLU A 499 1.73 -6.31 -7.07
C GLU A 499 0.56 -7.23 -6.71
N SER A 500 -0.62 -6.67 -6.49
CA SER A 500 -1.80 -7.47 -6.13
C SER A 500 -3.11 -6.84 -6.61
N PHE A 501 -4.14 -7.66 -6.73
CA PHE A 501 -5.53 -7.22 -6.89
C PHE A 501 -6.45 -8.01 -5.96
N GLU A 502 -7.60 -7.43 -5.64
CA GLU A 502 -8.60 -8.02 -4.73
C GLU A 502 -9.97 -8.10 -5.40
N LEU A 503 -10.65 -9.22 -5.22
CA LEU A 503 -12.08 -9.39 -5.47
C LEU A 503 -12.80 -9.30 -4.13
N ARG A 504 -13.66 -8.30 -3.97
CA ARG A 504 -14.42 -8.07 -2.75
C ARG A 504 -15.90 -8.39 -2.98
N PRO A 505 -16.58 -9.06 -2.03
CA PRO A 505 -18.03 -9.22 -2.08
C PRO A 505 -18.71 -7.84 -2.06
N THR A 506 -19.84 -7.72 -2.74
CA THR A 506 -20.61 -6.47 -2.83
C THR A 506 -22.08 -6.81 -2.87
N ASN A 507 -22.78 -6.56 -1.76
CA ASN A 507 -24.17 -7.00 -1.54
C ASN A 507 -24.32 -8.52 -1.77
N PHE A 508 -23.26 -9.27 -1.52
CA PHE A 508 -23.26 -10.72 -1.50
C PHE A 508 -23.80 -11.17 -0.15
N PHE A 509 -23.27 -10.67 0.97
CA PHE A 509 -23.79 -10.94 2.32
C PHE A 509 -24.77 -9.84 2.76
N GLU A 510 -25.76 -10.16 3.61
CA GLU A 510 -26.68 -9.12 4.11
C GLU A 510 -26.03 -8.19 5.14
N HIS A 511 -24.93 -8.62 5.73
CA HIS A 511 -24.11 -7.89 6.70
C HIS A 511 -22.67 -8.44 6.72
N ASN A 512 -21.78 -7.84 7.51
CA ASN A 512 -20.41 -8.36 7.71
C ASN A 512 -20.46 -9.84 8.19
N PRO A 513 -19.94 -10.80 7.40
CA PRO A 513 -20.12 -12.23 7.67
C PRO A 513 -19.36 -12.73 8.91
N LYS A 514 -18.49 -11.90 9.53
CA LYS A 514 -17.64 -12.29 10.66
C LYS A 514 -18.01 -11.61 11.98
N LEU A 515 -19.29 -11.33 12.16
CA LEU A 515 -19.86 -10.88 13.43
C LEU A 515 -20.39 -12.01 14.33
N ILE A 516 -20.73 -13.18 13.76
CA ILE A 516 -21.32 -14.31 14.49
C ILE A 516 -20.27 -15.42 14.66
N GLU A 517 -19.73 -15.60 15.88
CA GLU A 517 -18.86 -16.74 16.19
C GLU A 517 -19.70 -18.03 16.37
N ARG A 518 -19.32 -19.11 15.67
CA ARG A 518 -19.77 -20.47 16.00
C ARG A 518 -19.07 -20.92 17.29
N GLN A 519 -19.85 -21.23 18.33
CA GLN A 519 -19.35 -21.89 19.54
C GLN A 519 -18.88 -23.31 19.19
N PHE A 520 -17.57 -23.54 19.11
CA PHE A 520 -17.01 -24.86 19.37
C PHE A 520 -16.69 -24.96 20.86
N LEU A 521 -17.50 -25.75 21.56
CA LEU A 521 -17.29 -26.10 22.97
C LEU A 521 -16.08 -27.02 23.06
N ASP A 522 -14.92 -26.47 23.39
CA ASP A 522 -13.77 -27.26 23.82
C ASP A 522 -13.49 -27.00 25.31
N THR A 523 -13.85 -27.98 26.13
CA THR A 523 -13.76 -27.91 27.60
C THR A 523 -12.41 -28.41 28.07
N SER A 524 -11.49 -27.51 28.42
CA SER A 524 -10.48 -27.80 29.45
C SER A 524 -10.00 -26.51 30.12
N ALA A 525 -10.47 -26.28 31.35
CA ALA A 525 -10.03 -25.19 32.20
C ALA A 525 -8.94 -25.71 33.16
N SER A 526 -7.76 -25.10 33.13
CA SER A 526 -6.74 -25.24 34.17
C SER A 526 -6.72 -23.97 35.02
N MET A 527 -6.96 -24.12 36.32
CA MET A 527 -6.91 -23.05 37.32
C MET A 527 -5.47 -22.82 37.77
N THR A 528 -5.02 -21.56 37.76
CA THR A 528 -3.84 -21.12 38.52
C THR A 528 -4.19 -19.94 39.42
N VAL A 529 -3.78 -20.06 40.69
CA VAL A 529 -4.01 -19.14 41.83
C VAL A 529 -2.99 -17.99 41.83
N PRO A 530 -3.35 -16.76 42.24
CA PRO A 530 -2.40 -15.64 42.32
C PRO A 530 -1.64 -15.65 43.65
N LEU A 531 -0.34 -15.32 43.63
CA LEU A 531 0.44 -15.01 44.83
C LEU A 531 0.90 -13.54 44.80
N LEU A 532 0.69 -12.86 45.93
CA LEU A 532 1.02 -11.45 46.18
C LEU A 532 2.53 -11.21 46.37
N VAL A 533 3.00 -10.18 45.67
CA VAL A 533 3.88 -9.06 46.07
C VAL A 533 5.04 -9.32 47.03
N PHE A 534 6.26 -9.03 46.56
CA PHE A 534 7.27 -8.31 47.35
C PHE A 534 7.84 -7.14 46.53
N SER A 535 7.69 -5.94 47.08
CA SER A 535 8.27 -4.70 46.58
C SER A 535 9.75 -4.64 46.95
N THR A 536 10.62 -4.36 45.98
CA THR A 536 12.01 -3.95 46.23
C THR A 536 12.22 -2.55 45.69
N VAL A 537 12.52 -1.65 46.61
CA VAL A 537 12.90 -0.26 46.37
C VAL A 537 14.31 -0.24 45.78
N PHE A 538 14.44 0.15 44.51
CA PHE A 538 15.72 0.54 43.94
C PHE A 538 15.89 2.06 44.01
N LEU A 539 16.92 2.45 44.75
CA LEU A 539 17.43 3.82 44.83
C LEU A 539 17.94 4.27 43.45
N PHE A 540 17.33 5.32 42.91
CA PHE A 540 17.77 5.99 41.70
C PHE A 540 19.13 6.68 41.93
N LEU A 541 20.18 6.14 41.31
CA LEU A 541 21.37 6.91 41.00
C LEU A 541 21.11 7.66 39.69
N ASN A 542 20.89 8.97 39.82
CA ASN A 542 20.79 9.91 38.70
C ASN A 542 22.09 9.90 37.88
N SER A 543 22.09 9.18 36.76
CA SER A 543 22.95 9.51 35.63
C SER A 543 22.13 10.35 34.66
N ARG A 544 22.52 11.62 34.47
CA ARG A 544 21.96 12.46 33.40
C ARG A 544 22.43 11.91 32.06
N VAL A 545 21.74 10.90 31.54
CA VAL A 545 21.90 10.43 30.16
C VAL A 545 21.15 11.40 29.25
N LEU A 546 21.87 12.12 28.39
CA LEU A 546 21.28 13.06 27.43
C LEU A 546 20.12 12.40 26.67
N CYS A 547 18.95 13.05 26.63
CA CYS A 547 17.80 12.67 25.81
C CYS A 547 18.06 12.99 24.33
N HIS A 548 17.36 12.34 23.40
CA HIS A 548 17.42 12.73 21.99
C HIS A 548 16.72 14.10 21.83
N PRO A 549 17.23 15.06 21.03
CA PRO A 549 16.62 16.40 20.92
C PRO A 549 15.17 16.40 20.41
N LEU A 550 14.77 15.35 19.68
CA LEU A 550 13.41 15.14 19.17
C LEU A 550 12.53 14.27 20.08
N ASP A 551 13.01 13.84 21.26
CA ASP A 551 12.15 13.10 22.19
C ASP A 551 10.87 13.89 22.47
N PRO A 552 9.70 13.22 22.59
CA PRO A 552 8.45 13.90 22.96
C PRO A 552 8.57 14.53 24.35
N LEU A 553 7.65 15.46 24.66
CA LEU A 553 7.64 16.10 25.98
C LEU A 553 7.35 15.07 27.08
N THR A 554 8.18 15.04 28.13
CA THR A 554 7.94 14.16 29.28
C THR A 554 6.81 14.68 30.18
N PRO A 555 6.20 13.84 31.04
CA PRO A 555 5.23 14.31 32.04
C PRO A 555 5.76 15.45 32.92
N GLU A 556 7.04 15.40 33.29
CA GLU A 556 7.70 16.47 34.06
C GLU A 556 7.81 17.76 33.25
N GLU A 557 8.19 17.68 31.98
CA GLU A 557 8.24 18.81 31.06
C GLU A 557 6.85 19.45 30.87
N ILE A 558 5.80 18.64 30.69
CA ILE A 558 4.41 19.11 30.62
C ILE A 558 3.99 19.83 31.92
N ASN A 559 4.36 19.29 33.07
CA ASN A 559 4.09 19.94 34.36
C ASN A 559 4.84 21.27 34.53
N ILE A 560 6.08 21.37 34.04
CA ILE A 560 6.83 22.64 34.02
C ILE A 560 6.11 23.68 33.15
N ILE A 561 5.64 23.28 31.97
CA ILE A 561 4.88 24.16 31.06
C ILE A 561 3.63 24.69 31.76
N LYS A 562 2.85 23.79 32.35
CA LYS A 562 1.64 24.14 33.11
C LYS A 562 1.96 25.16 34.21
N LEU A 563 2.93 24.86 35.07
CA LEU A 563 3.30 25.72 36.20
C LEU A 563 3.83 27.07 35.73
N THR A 564 4.58 27.11 34.63
CA THR A 564 5.11 28.36 34.05
C THR A 564 3.97 29.26 33.58
N ILE A 565 2.98 28.71 32.88
CA ILE A 565 1.82 29.47 32.41
C ILE A 565 0.89 29.86 33.57
N GLN A 566 0.72 29.00 34.58
CA GLN A 566 -0.04 29.34 35.80
C GLN A 566 0.62 30.44 36.65
N LYS A 567 1.94 30.58 36.61
CA LYS A 567 2.66 31.65 37.30
C LYS A 567 2.69 32.96 36.52
N SER A 568 2.33 32.93 35.23
CA SER A 568 2.27 34.13 34.39
C SER A 568 0.97 34.90 34.61
N HIS A 569 0.80 36.00 33.87
CA HIS A 569 -0.42 36.81 33.91
C HIS A 569 -1.69 36.07 33.44
N PHE A 570 -1.56 34.88 32.85
CA PHE A 570 -2.70 34.03 32.46
C PHE A 570 -3.30 33.23 33.62
N GLY A 571 -2.50 32.90 34.63
CA GLY A 571 -2.91 31.98 35.70
C GLY A 571 -4.04 32.46 36.60
N SER A 572 -4.30 33.77 36.63
CA SER A 572 -5.44 34.34 37.36
C SER A 572 -6.78 34.18 36.64
N SER A 573 -6.80 33.78 35.36
CA SER A 573 -8.04 33.57 34.62
C SER A 573 -8.66 32.20 34.92
N SER A 574 -9.94 32.20 35.27
CA SER A 574 -10.71 30.97 35.50
C SER A 574 -11.00 30.17 34.21
N ASN A 575 -10.78 30.77 33.04
CA ASN A 575 -11.17 30.22 31.73
C ASN A 575 -9.96 29.84 30.86
N LEU A 576 -8.79 29.63 31.47
CA LEU A 576 -7.59 29.18 30.76
C LEU A 576 -7.71 27.71 30.34
N THR A 577 -7.52 27.43 29.05
CA THR A 577 -7.48 26.07 28.49
C THR A 577 -6.31 25.85 27.56
N PHE A 578 -5.73 24.65 27.60
CA PHE A 578 -4.63 24.21 26.75
C PHE A 578 -5.18 23.44 25.54
N HIS A 579 -4.86 23.91 24.33
CA HIS A 579 -5.37 23.32 23.09
C HIS A 579 -4.29 22.63 22.27
N PHE A 580 -3.03 22.98 22.46
CA PHE A 580 -1.89 22.33 21.84
C PHE A 580 -0.69 22.51 22.77
N VAL A 581 0.03 21.44 23.07
CA VAL A 581 1.27 21.46 23.86
C VAL A 581 2.16 20.42 23.25
N ASP A 582 3.20 20.86 22.55
CA ASP A 582 4.14 19.95 21.92
C ASP A 582 5.55 20.54 21.89
N LEU A 583 6.52 19.72 21.54
CA LEU A 583 7.90 20.11 21.37
C LEU A 583 8.01 21.23 20.32
N GLU A 584 8.59 22.37 20.68
CA GLU A 584 9.08 23.32 19.69
C GLU A 584 10.42 22.77 19.19
N GLU A 585 10.36 22.01 18.10
CA GLU A 585 11.52 21.27 17.63
C GLU A 585 12.73 22.17 17.39
N PRO A 586 13.96 21.68 17.64
CA PRO A 586 15.15 22.40 17.24
C PRO A 586 15.25 22.55 15.72
N ASP A 587 16.05 23.51 15.26
CA ASP A 587 16.40 23.59 13.84
C ASP A 587 17.07 22.29 13.36
N LYS A 588 16.67 21.81 12.19
CA LYS A 588 17.17 20.57 11.57
C LYS A 588 18.70 20.47 11.59
N LEU A 589 19.40 21.55 11.21
CA LEU A 589 20.87 21.58 11.21
C LEU A 589 21.49 21.39 12.59
N HIS A 590 20.84 21.85 13.67
CA HIS A 590 21.31 21.62 15.03
C HIS A 590 21.14 20.16 15.45
N VAL A 591 20.02 19.52 15.09
CA VAL A 591 19.81 18.08 15.33
C VAL A 591 20.84 17.25 14.57
N LEU A 592 21.07 17.55 13.29
CA LEU A 592 22.06 16.86 12.46
C LEU A 592 23.50 17.03 12.98
N LYS A 593 23.84 18.23 13.48
CA LYS A 593 25.14 18.49 14.13
C LYS A 593 25.29 17.72 15.45
N TRP A 594 24.20 17.56 16.20
CA TRP A 594 24.20 16.77 17.43
C TRP A 594 24.41 15.27 17.13
N LEU A 595 23.68 14.73 16.14
CA LEU A 595 23.79 13.33 15.69
C LEU A 595 25.19 12.97 15.19
N SER A 596 25.87 13.90 14.51
CA SER A 596 27.22 13.67 13.96
C SER A 596 28.35 13.74 15.00
N SER A 597 28.07 14.22 16.22
CA SER A 597 29.10 14.35 17.26
C SER A 597 29.35 13.00 17.95
N ALA A 598 30.57 12.46 17.85
CA ALA A 598 30.95 11.10 18.27
C ALA A 598 30.69 10.71 19.76
N LYS A 599 30.21 11.65 20.58
CA LYS A 599 29.84 11.45 21.99
C LYS A 599 28.52 12.13 22.38
N HIS A 600 27.75 12.68 21.43
CA HIS A 600 26.62 13.60 21.71
C HIS A 600 27.02 14.81 22.59
N ASN A 601 28.30 15.17 22.60
CA ASN A 601 28.89 16.24 23.42
C ASN A 601 28.80 17.63 22.75
N GLY A 602 28.15 17.74 21.59
CA GLY A 602 27.80 19.04 21.02
C GLY A 602 26.85 19.81 21.96
N PRO A 603 26.75 21.15 21.84
CA PRO A 603 25.78 21.92 22.62
C PRO A 603 24.37 21.35 22.35
N PHE A 604 23.72 20.87 23.41
CA PHE A 604 22.35 20.37 23.32
C PHE A 604 21.44 21.51 22.86
N PRO A 605 20.58 21.31 21.85
CA PRO A 605 19.67 22.36 21.43
C PRO A 605 18.77 22.80 22.59
N THR A 606 18.43 24.09 22.65
CA THR A 606 17.52 24.60 23.67
C THR A 606 16.20 23.83 23.62
N ARG A 607 15.80 23.26 24.76
CA ARG A 607 14.57 22.47 24.87
C ARG A 607 13.40 23.40 25.14
N GLN A 608 12.53 23.56 24.14
CA GLN A 608 11.40 24.48 24.17
C GLN A 608 10.10 23.75 23.83
N ALA A 609 8.96 24.29 24.28
CA ALA A 609 7.65 23.80 23.91
C ALA A 609 6.82 24.88 23.23
N ARG A 610 6.11 24.51 22.17
CA ARG A 610 5.07 25.33 21.53
C ARG A 610 3.74 25.02 22.19
N VAL A 611 3.10 26.07 22.69
CA VAL A 611 1.89 25.94 23.49
C VAL A 611 0.83 26.87 22.93
N VAL A 612 -0.34 26.34 22.61
CA VAL A 612 -1.52 27.13 22.24
C VAL A 612 -2.51 27.06 23.39
N ILE A 613 -2.77 28.21 23.99
CA ILE A 613 -3.81 28.37 25.01
C ILE A 613 -4.96 29.22 24.48
N ARG A 614 -6.13 29.03 25.08
CA ARG A 614 -7.24 29.98 24.97
C ARG A 614 -7.54 30.58 26.34
N VAL A 615 -7.76 31.88 26.35
CA VAL A 615 -8.10 32.64 27.56
C VAL A 615 -8.96 33.83 27.17
N ASN A 616 -10.08 34.02 27.87
CA ASN A 616 -11.03 35.14 27.63
C ASN A 616 -11.48 35.29 26.15
N GLY A 617 -11.59 34.18 25.42
CA GLY A 617 -11.98 34.16 24.00
C GLY A 617 -10.85 34.38 22.99
N GLU A 618 -9.63 34.70 23.44
CA GLU A 618 -8.45 34.91 22.59
C GLU A 618 -7.58 33.64 22.53
N THR A 619 -6.96 33.39 21.37
CA THR A 619 -5.94 32.35 21.19
C THR A 619 -4.55 32.95 21.35
N HIS A 620 -3.72 32.38 22.20
CA HIS A 620 -2.32 32.75 22.35
C HIS A 620 -1.40 31.61 21.90
N GLU A 621 -0.40 31.94 21.10
CA GLU A 621 0.73 31.09 20.76
C GLU A 621 1.93 31.45 21.64
N LEU A 622 2.31 30.51 22.48
CA LEU A 622 3.41 30.66 23.42
C LEU A 622 4.58 29.76 23.01
N VAL A 623 5.80 30.23 23.29
CA VAL A 623 6.99 29.38 23.34
C VAL A 623 7.52 29.41 24.76
N VAL A 624 7.66 28.24 25.37
CA VAL A 624 8.13 28.08 26.75
C VAL A 624 9.52 27.45 26.72
N ASP A 625 10.49 28.10 27.37
CA ASP A 625 11.80 27.50 27.62
C ASP A 625 11.71 26.59 28.85
N LEU A 626 11.94 25.29 28.65
CA LEU A 626 11.73 24.28 29.69
C LEU A 626 12.83 24.27 30.74
N ILE A 627 14.02 24.77 30.40
CA ILE A 627 15.17 24.81 31.32
C ILE A 627 15.06 26.06 32.19
N ALA A 628 14.77 27.21 31.58
CA ALA A 628 14.60 28.46 32.30
C ALA A 628 13.25 28.53 33.04
N GLY A 629 12.24 27.78 32.60
CA GLY A 629 10.88 27.83 33.15
C GLY A 629 10.20 29.17 32.88
N LEU A 630 10.37 29.72 31.67
CA LEU A 630 9.90 31.05 31.30
C LEU A 630 9.21 31.04 29.93
N ILE A 631 8.22 31.92 29.76
CA ILE A 631 7.61 32.19 28.44
C ILE A 631 8.55 33.13 27.69
N VAL A 632 9.11 32.67 26.57
CA VAL A 632 10.06 33.44 25.75
C VAL A 632 9.40 34.13 24.55
N SER A 633 8.20 33.68 24.17
CA SER A 633 7.35 34.34 23.17
C SER A 633 5.89 34.18 23.55
N ASP A 634 5.11 35.24 23.37
CA ASP A 634 3.65 35.27 23.53
C ASP A 634 3.07 36.11 22.38
N LYS A 635 2.27 35.47 21.53
CA LYS A 635 1.63 36.10 20.37
C LYS A 635 0.13 35.80 20.38
N VAL A 636 -0.69 36.84 20.25
CA VAL A 636 -2.13 36.67 20.04
C VAL A 636 -2.38 36.32 18.58
N TYR A 637 -3.02 35.17 18.34
CA TYR A 637 -3.42 34.77 16.99
C TYR A 637 -4.67 35.56 16.54
N ARG A 638 -4.58 36.19 15.37
CA ARG A 638 -5.65 37.03 14.77
C ARG A 638 -6.09 36.53 13.39
N GLY A 639 -5.56 35.41 12.91
CA GLY A 639 -5.90 34.83 11.62
C GLY A 639 -7.24 34.07 11.64
N ASN A 640 -7.55 33.40 10.54
CA ASN A 640 -8.76 32.59 10.41
C ASN A 640 -8.59 31.21 11.08
N GLY A 641 -9.71 30.58 11.42
CA GLY A 641 -9.74 29.29 12.07
C GLY A 641 -9.42 29.29 13.57
N TYR A 642 -9.57 28.12 14.20
CA TYR A 642 -9.43 27.92 15.64
C TYR A 642 -8.52 26.72 15.95
N PRO A 643 -7.93 26.67 17.17
CA PRO A 643 -7.21 25.49 17.61
C PRO A 643 -8.13 24.27 17.77
N PRO A 644 -7.55 23.05 17.78
CA PRO A 644 -8.28 21.81 17.99
C PRO A 644 -9.21 21.87 19.21
N PHE A 645 -10.33 21.19 19.13
CA PHE A 645 -11.22 21.07 20.28
C PHE A 645 -10.57 20.24 21.39
N THR A 646 -10.82 20.64 22.64
CA THR A 646 -10.45 19.79 23.78
C THR A 646 -11.57 18.79 24.04
N PHE A 647 -11.21 17.60 24.54
CA PHE A 647 -12.20 16.59 24.88
C PHE A 647 -13.21 17.07 25.93
N ASN A 648 -12.79 17.96 26.85
CA ASN A 648 -13.68 18.57 27.84
C ASN A 648 -14.74 19.49 27.19
N GLU A 649 -14.36 20.27 26.18
CA GLU A 649 -15.32 21.10 25.42
C GLU A 649 -16.35 20.22 24.71
N LEU A 650 -15.89 19.17 24.03
CA LEU A 650 -16.75 18.23 23.32
C LEU A 650 -17.70 17.52 24.29
N LEU A 651 -17.20 17.01 25.42
CA LEU A 651 -18.00 16.33 26.45
C LEU A 651 -19.00 17.26 27.14
N ARG A 652 -18.66 18.54 27.35
CA ARG A 652 -19.62 19.50 27.91
C ARG A 652 -20.71 19.81 26.89
N ALA A 653 -20.36 19.90 25.61
CA ALA A 653 -21.30 20.28 24.57
C ALA A 653 -22.26 19.15 24.21
N SER A 654 -21.81 17.90 24.22
CA SER A 654 -22.65 16.71 24.06
C SER A 654 -23.79 16.61 25.07
N ARG A 655 -23.61 17.20 26.26
CA ARG A 655 -24.61 17.19 27.35
C ARG A 655 -25.65 18.31 27.25
N LEU A 656 -25.41 19.36 26.45
CA LEU A 656 -26.33 20.50 26.34
C LEU A 656 -27.70 20.12 25.73
N PRO A 657 -27.78 19.32 24.64
CA PRO A 657 -29.07 18.91 24.08
C PRO A 657 -29.98 18.23 25.11
N LEU A 658 -29.43 17.34 25.93
CA LEU A 658 -30.18 16.58 26.93
C LEU A 658 -30.86 17.45 28.01
N LYS A 659 -30.42 18.70 28.16
CA LYS A 659 -30.97 19.69 29.11
C LYS A 659 -31.80 20.79 28.41
N TYR A 660 -31.88 20.77 27.08
CA TYR A 660 -32.54 21.81 26.31
C TYR A 660 -34.04 21.49 26.15
N PRO A 661 -34.97 22.29 26.69
CA PRO A 661 -36.39 21.91 26.78
C PRO A 661 -37.02 21.51 25.43
N GLN A 662 -36.76 22.28 24.38
CA GLN A 662 -37.30 21.97 23.04
C GLN A 662 -36.78 20.64 22.48
N PHE A 663 -35.55 20.25 22.84
CA PHE A 663 -34.99 18.95 22.46
C PHE A 663 -35.69 17.81 23.22
N GLN A 664 -35.90 17.98 24.52
CA GLN A 664 -36.62 17.00 25.35
C GLN A 664 -38.05 16.77 24.82
N ASP A 665 -38.74 17.85 24.45
CA ASP A 665 -40.06 17.78 23.83
C ASP A 665 -40.02 17.03 22.49
N SER A 666 -39.01 17.30 21.66
CA SER A 666 -38.83 16.62 20.37
C SER A 666 -38.51 15.13 20.48
N VAL A 667 -37.73 14.73 21.49
CA VAL A 667 -37.46 13.31 21.82
C VAL A 667 -38.73 12.63 22.33
N SER A 668 -39.48 13.29 23.22
CA SER A 668 -40.75 12.76 23.74
C SER A 668 -41.81 12.60 22.66
N ARG A 669 -41.93 13.55 21.71
CA ARG A 669 -42.85 13.46 20.57
C ARG A 669 -42.53 12.30 19.63
N ARG A 670 -41.28 11.84 19.62
CA ARG A 670 -40.82 10.67 18.84
C ARG A 670 -40.98 9.35 19.60
N GLY A 671 -41.52 9.38 20.83
CA GLY A 671 -41.71 8.20 21.67
C GLY A 671 -40.39 7.60 22.19
N LEU A 672 -39.31 8.39 22.22
CA LEU A 672 -37.98 7.94 22.63
C LEU A 672 -37.73 8.25 24.10
N ASN A 673 -37.02 7.34 24.79
CA ASN A 673 -36.59 7.59 26.17
C ASN A 673 -35.35 8.49 26.19
N LEU A 674 -35.45 9.67 26.79
CA LEU A 674 -34.35 10.62 26.89
C LEU A 674 -33.10 10.03 27.58
N SER A 675 -33.25 9.08 28.52
CA SER A 675 -32.10 8.44 29.17
C SER A 675 -31.27 7.58 28.23
N GLU A 676 -31.85 7.10 27.13
CA GLU A 676 -31.20 6.30 26.10
C GLU A 676 -30.62 7.15 24.96
N VAL A 677 -30.75 8.48 25.02
CA VAL A 677 -30.18 9.38 24.01
C VAL A 677 -28.76 9.76 24.38
N THR A 678 -27.85 9.64 23.42
CA THR A 678 -26.52 10.27 23.47
C THR A 678 -26.38 11.26 22.34
N CYS A 679 -25.58 12.31 22.51
CA CYS A 679 -25.35 13.29 21.45
C CYS A 679 -23.86 13.49 21.25
N LEU A 680 -23.43 13.66 20.01
CA LEU A 680 -22.03 13.85 19.65
C LEU A 680 -21.84 15.21 18.98
N PRO A 681 -20.80 15.95 19.39
CA PRO A 681 -20.45 17.23 18.80
C PRO A 681 -19.60 17.02 17.54
N LEU A 682 -20.05 17.61 16.43
CA LEU A 682 -19.38 17.57 15.13
C LEU A 682 -18.90 18.98 14.75
N THR A 683 -17.70 19.06 14.16
CA THR A 683 -17.18 20.32 13.60
C THR A 683 -18.06 20.80 12.44
N THR A 684 -18.13 22.11 12.22
CA THR A 684 -19.07 22.69 11.26
C THR A 684 -18.42 23.21 9.98
N GLY A 685 -17.09 23.13 9.85
CA GLY A 685 -16.35 23.74 8.74
C GLY A 685 -16.64 25.23 8.54
N TRP A 686 -16.27 25.80 7.39
CA TRP A 686 -16.59 27.17 6.99
C TRP A 686 -17.34 27.17 5.66
N PHE A 687 -18.30 28.07 5.50
CA PHE A 687 -19.26 28.09 4.40
C PHE A 687 -19.51 29.51 3.85
N GLY A 688 -18.49 30.37 3.93
CA GLY A 688 -18.52 31.73 3.38
C GLY A 688 -19.01 32.80 4.36
N GLU A 689 -19.17 32.47 5.65
CA GLU A 689 -19.52 33.47 6.65
C GLU A 689 -18.40 34.50 6.82
N THR A 690 -18.76 35.79 6.93
CA THR A 690 -17.80 36.89 7.07
C THR A 690 -17.14 36.96 8.44
N VAL A 691 -17.85 36.48 9.47
CA VAL A 691 -17.36 36.39 10.85
C VAL A 691 -17.59 34.97 11.33
N THR A 692 -16.50 34.28 11.65
CA THR A 692 -16.57 32.95 12.24
C THR A 692 -16.72 33.03 13.75
N ARG A 693 -17.39 32.03 14.31
CA ARG A 693 -17.47 31.77 15.75
C ARG A 693 -17.00 30.34 15.97
N ARG A 694 -16.48 30.05 17.16
CA ARG A 694 -16.11 28.70 17.56
C ARG A 694 -17.37 27.93 17.96
N VAL A 695 -17.89 27.16 17.02
CA VAL A 695 -19.19 26.49 17.11
C VAL A 695 -19.08 25.04 16.67
N ILE A 696 -19.97 24.21 17.20
CA ILE A 696 -20.12 22.80 16.84
C ILE A 696 -21.60 22.49 16.63
N ARG A 697 -21.89 21.44 15.87
CA ARG A 697 -23.24 20.90 15.75
C ARG A 697 -23.36 19.62 16.55
N ALA A 698 -24.33 19.55 17.45
CA ALA A 698 -24.65 18.31 18.13
C ALA A 698 -25.69 17.52 17.32
N THR A 699 -25.34 16.28 16.98
CA THR A 699 -26.23 15.25 16.45
C THR A 699 -26.49 14.22 17.55
N CYS A 700 -27.63 13.53 17.52
CA CYS A 700 -28.02 12.62 18.61
C CYS A 700 -28.41 11.24 18.09
N PHE A 701 -28.13 10.23 18.90
CA PHE A 701 -28.24 8.81 18.60
C PHE A 701 -28.99 8.11 19.75
N TYR A 702 -29.65 7.01 19.43
CA TYR A 702 -30.42 6.24 20.41
C TYR A 702 -29.72 4.91 20.75
N ARG A 703 -29.41 4.72 22.03
CA ARG A 703 -28.60 3.58 22.53
C ARG A 703 -29.41 2.32 22.81
N GLY A 704 -30.72 2.44 23.06
CA GLY A 704 -31.51 1.35 23.63
C GLY A 704 -31.48 0.06 22.79
N GLY A 705 -30.75 -0.96 23.24
CA GLY A 705 -30.67 -2.28 22.61
C GLY A 705 -29.42 -2.58 21.78
N THR A 706 -28.41 -1.69 21.76
CA THR A 706 -27.12 -1.91 21.08
C THR A 706 -26.03 -0.99 21.62
N SER A 707 -24.75 -1.39 21.56
CA SER A 707 -23.64 -0.45 21.76
C SER A 707 -23.28 0.36 20.52
N ASN A 708 -23.73 -0.05 19.33
CA ASN A 708 -23.46 0.67 18.10
C ASN A 708 -24.44 1.85 17.93
N ILE A 709 -24.08 2.99 18.52
CA ILE A 709 -24.94 4.17 18.50
C ILE A 709 -25.05 4.76 17.08
N TRP A 710 -23.99 4.63 16.28
CA TRP A 710 -23.88 5.17 14.92
C TRP A 710 -24.90 4.55 13.97
N ALA A 711 -25.30 3.30 14.21
CA ALA A 711 -26.36 2.63 13.48
C ALA A 711 -27.77 3.19 13.76
N ARG A 712 -27.94 4.03 14.79
CA ARG A 712 -29.26 4.48 15.29
C ARG A 712 -29.36 6.00 15.46
N PRO A 713 -29.17 6.77 14.38
CA PRO A 713 -29.29 8.23 14.41
C PRO A 713 -30.74 8.68 14.66
N ILE A 714 -30.89 9.76 15.44
CA ILE A 714 -32.15 10.50 15.58
C ILE A 714 -32.15 11.62 14.53
N GLU A 715 -32.55 11.29 13.31
CA GLU A 715 -32.43 12.18 12.15
C GLU A 715 -33.37 13.40 12.23
N GLY A 716 -32.93 14.50 11.62
CA GLY A 716 -33.74 15.72 11.47
C GLY A 716 -33.67 16.70 12.63
N ILE A 717 -33.01 16.35 13.75
CA ILE A 717 -32.74 17.26 14.85
C ILE A 717 -31.25 17.65 14.85
N SER A 718 -30.97 18.95 15.00
CA SER A 718 -29.61 19.43 15.17
C SER A 718 -29.56 20.70 16.02
N LEU A 719 -28.50 20.82 16.83
CA LEU A 719 -28.27 21.97 17.69
C LEU A 719 -26.93 22.61 17.35
N LEU A 720 -26.92 23.92 17.07
CA LEU A 720 -25.68 24.69 16.95
C LEU A 720 -25.32 25.25 18.32
N ILE A 721 -24.12 24.93 18.78
CA ILE A 721 -23.62 25.29 20.11
C ILE A 721 -22.45 26.27 19.94
N ASN A 722 -22.51 27.39 20.67
CA ASN A 722 -21.35 28.25 20.88
C ASN A 722 -20.49 27.62 22.00
N VAL A 723 -19.28 27.21 21.65
CA VAL A 723 -18.36 26.51 22.58
C VAL A 723 -17.78 27.45 23.63
N GLU A 724 -17.60 28.74 23.30
CA GLU A 724 -17.09 29.73 24.26
C GLU A 724 -18.10 30.02 25.37
N ALA A 725 -19.37 30.21 24.98
CA ALA A 725 -20.44 30.43 25.94
C ALA A 725 -20.99 29.13 26.55
N MET A 726 -20.66 27.97 25.97
CA MET A 726 -21.30 26.67 26.21
C MET A 726 -22.84 26.77 26.21
N GLN A 727 -23.39 27.35 25.15
CA GLN A 727 -24.82 27.60 24.98
C GLN A 727 -25.32 27.16 23.61
N VAL A 728 -26.53 26.60 23.59
CA VAL A 728 -27.28 26.36 22.34
C VAL A 728 -27.69 27.72 21.77
N ILE A 729 -27.24 28.02 20.55
CA ILE A 729 -27.54 29.28 19.86
C ILE A 729 -28.54 29.10 18.71
N ARG A 730 -28.73 27.86 18.25
CA ARG A 730 -29.77 27.52 17.27
C ARG A 730 -30.24 26.09 17.49
N TYR A 731 -31.55 25.91 17.46
CA TYR A 731 -32.22 24.62 17.50
C TYR A 731 -32.94 24.40 16.16
N MET A 732 -32.83 23.21 15.58
CA MET A 732 -33.52 22.82 14.36
C MET A 732 -34.11 21.42 14.56
N ASP A 733 -35.42 21.30 14.41
CA ASP A 733 -36.15 20.04 14.31
C ASP A 733 -36.98 20.10 13.01
N ARG A 734 -36.49 19.44 11.95
CA ARG A 734 -37.01 19.64 10.58
C ARG A 734 -37.81 18.46 10.05
N LEU A 735 -37.45 17.25 10.43
CA LEU A 735 -38.09 16.02 9.94
C LEU A 735 -38.10 14.96 11.03
N ASN A 736 -39.03 14.01 10.90
CA ASN A 736 -39.19 12.90 11.82
C ASN A 736 -39.04 11.58 11.05
N ALA A 737 -37.80 11.11 10.89
CA ALA A 737 -37.53 9.81 10.28
C ALA A 737 -37.75 8.67 11.28
N PRO A 738 -38.16 7.48 10.82
CA PRO A 738 -38.20 6.28 11.66
C PRO A 738 -36.83 5.98 12.27
N LEU A 739 -36.80 5.62 13.56
CA LEU A 739 -35.56 5.20 14.21
C LEU A 739 -35.17 3.79 13.72
N PRO A 740 -33.94 3.58 13.21
CA PRO A 740 -33.46 2.25 12.85
C PRO A 740 -33.56 1.22 13.98
N LYS A 741 -33.73 -0.04 13.62
CA LYS A 741 -33.79 -1.16 14.58
C LYS A 741 -32.42 -1.41 15.21
N ALA A 742 -32.39 -1.86 16.46
CA ALA A 742 -31.14 -2.26 17.14
C ALA A 742 -30.67 -3.67 16.78
N LYS A 743 -31.60 -4.55 16.39
CA LYS A 743 -31.29 -5.94 16.03
C LYS A 743 -30.29 -5.97 14.87
N GLY A 744 -29.21 -6.73 15.01
CA GLY A 744 -28.17 -6.87 13.98
C GLY A 744 -27.17 -5.72 13.92
N THR A 745 -27.17 -4.81 14.90
CA THR A 745 -26.25 -3.65 14.92
C THR A 745 -25.09 -3.79 15.89
N ASP A 746 -25.21 -4.66 16.89
CA ASP A 746 -24.20 -4.83 17.93
C ASP A 746 -22.99 -5.60 17.38
N PHE A 747 -21.79 -5.16 17.77
CA PHE A 747 -20.51 -5.72 17.34
C PHE A 747 -19.74 -6.39 18.50
N GLN A 748 -20.29 -6.34 19.72
CA GLN A 748 -19.70 -7.06 20.86
C GLN A 748 -19.86 -8.57 20.69
N SER A 749 -18.78 -9.33 20.91
CA SER A 749 -18.84 -10.79 21.03
C SER A 749 -18.43 -11.26 22.42
N GLN A 750 -18.66 -12.54 22.72
CA GLN A 750 -18.03 -13.17 23.88
C GLN A 750 -16.51 -13.25 23.65
N LYS A 751 -15.71 -13.01 24.71
CA LYS A 751 -14.24 -12.98 24.61
C LYS A 751 -13.71 -14.33 24.12
N PRO A 752 -12.96 -14.39 23.01
CA PRO A 752 -12.31 -15.63 22.59
C PRO A 752 -11.21 -16.03 23.58
N ASN A 753 -10.97 -17.34 23.71
CA ASN A 753 -9.87 -17.88 24.48
C ASN A 753 -8.53 -17.48 23.83
N SER A 754 -7.65 -16.83 24.58
CA SER A 754 -6.34 -16.38 24.10
C SER A 754 -5.42 -17.58 23.88
N VAL A 755 -5.00 -17.80 22.63
CA VAL A 755 -3.90 -18.72 22.31
C VAL A 755 -2.60 -17.93 22.41
N PHE A 756 -1.77 -18.29 23.40
CA PHE A 756 -0.46 -17.68 23.62
C PHE A 756 0.57 -18.29 22.68
N CYS A 757 1.20 -17.48 21.83
CA CYS A 757 2.47 -17.85 21.20
C CYS A 757 3.61 -17.27 22.06
N ASN A 758 4.28 -18.13 22.83
CA ASN A 758 5.50 -17.77 23.55
C ASN A 758 6.65 -17.60 22.54
N GLY A 759 7.11 -16.36 22.36
CA GLY A 759 8.23 -16.04 21.48
C GLY A 759 9.05 -14.87 22.02
N ASN A 760 9.66 -15.04 23.19
CA ASN A 760 10.48 -14.00 23.82
C ASN A 760 11.88 -13.98 23.18
N ASN A 761 12.01 -13.42 21.96
CA ASN A 761 13.29 -13.40 21.23
C ASN A 761 13.41 -12.28 20.17
N SER A 762 12.78 -11.11 20.36
CA SER A 762 12.95 -9.99 19.43
C SER A 762 14.36 -9.38 19.48
N LYS A 763 14.91 -8.99 18.33
CA LYS A 763 16.18 -8.23 18.22
C LYS A 763 15.99 -6.71 18.19
N ILE A 764 14.76 -6.21 18.34
CA ILE A 764 14.50 -4.76 18.39
C ILE A 764 15.20 -4.19 19.63
N THR A 765 16.19 -3.32 19.41
CA THR A 765 16.87 -2.61 20.49
C THR A 765 16.27 -1.22 20.60
N ILE A 766 15.66 -0.93 21.75
CA ILE A 766 15.05 0.37 22.03
C ILE A 766 15.81 1.04 23.17
N LYS A 767 16.38 2.21 22.90
CA LYS A 767 16.96 3.08 23.91
C LYS A 767 16.12 4.36 23.99
N LYS A 768 15.19 4.41 24.94
CA LYS A 768 14.13 5.43 25.01
C LYS A 768 13.28 5.42 23.73
N HIS A 769 13.55 6.34 22.81
CA HIS A 769 12.85 6.49 21.54
C HIS A 769 13.73 6.15 20.32
N GLU A 770 15.03 5.87 20.54
CA GLU A 770 15.94 5.41 19.49
C GLU A 770 15.75 3.91 19.28
N VAL A 771 15.36 3.52 18.08
CA VAL A 771 15.12 2.15 17.65
C VAL A 771 16.24 1.73 16.72
N ARG A 772 16.87 0.59 17.04
CA ARG A 772 17.81 -0.11 16.16
C ARG A 772 17.29 -1.49 15.84
N TRP A 773 17.22 -1.80 14.55
CA TRP A 773 16.77 -3.09 14.05
C TRP A 773 17.47 -3.41 12.75
N ALA A 774 18.04 -4.63 12.64
CA ALA A 774 18.81 -5.05 11.48
C ALA A 774 19.86 -4.00 11.06
N ASN A 775 19.74 -3.44 9.86
CA ASN A 775 20.58 -2.38 9.32
C ASN A 775 19.97 -0.97 9.48
N TRP A 776 18.87 -0.81 10.21
CA TRP A 776 18.21 0.47 10.45
C TRP A 776 18.48 1.04 11.84
N GLU A 777 18.56 2.37 11.88
CA GLU A 777 18.48 3.18 13.08
C GLU A 777 17.53 4.36 12.81
N PHE A 778 16.58 4.59 13.72
CA PHE A 778 15.62 5.68 13.62
C PHE A 778 15.06 6.06 15.00
N HIS A 779 14.33 7.16 15.06
CA HIS A 779 13.67 7.67 16.25
C HIS A 779 12.15 7.55 16.09
N VAL A 780 11.46 7.10 17.13
CA VAL A 780 10.00 6.95 17.18
C VAL A 780 9.43 7.87 18.25
N ALA A 781 8.47 8.72 17.91
CA ALA A 781 7.83 9.63 18.86
C ALA A 781 6.31 9.62 18.75
N PHE A 782 5.70 10.07 19.85
CA PHE A 782 4.27 10.34 19.97
C PHE A 782 4.04 11.86 20.09
N ASP A 783 3.17 12.40 19.24
CA ASP A 783 2.77 13.81 19.18
C ASP A 783 1.25 13.92 19.31
N ALA A 784 0.77 14.90 20.07
CA ALA A 784 -0.65 14.98 20.41
C ALA A 784 -1.55 15.25 19.19
N ARG A 785 -1.00 15.89 18.15
CA ARG A 785 -1.68 16.18 16.89
C ARG A 785 -1.41 15.09 15.86
N ALA A 786 -0.16 14.86 15.48
CA ALA A 786 0.23 13.91 14.44
C ALA A 786 0.03 12.44 14.84
N GLY A 787 0.10 12.12 16.12
CA GLY A 787 0.20 10.74 16.59
C GLY A 787 1.62 10.20 16.42
N LEU A 788 1.78 9.15 15.61
CA LEU A 788 3.06 8.49 15.36
C LEU A 788 3.97 9.34 14.45
N ILE A 789 5.20 9.57 14.89
CA ILE A 789 6.27 10.19 14.09
C ILE A 789 7.47 9.26 14.01
N ILE A 790 8.01 9.09 12.80
CA ILE A 790 9.32 8.51 12.54
C ILE A 790 10.30 9.63 12.23
N SER A 791 11.48 9.63 12.85
CA SER A 791 12.54 10.62 12.56
C SER A 791 13.91 9.98 12.39
N THR A 792 14.81 10.72 11.76
CA THR A 792 16.25 10.44 11.63
C THR A 792 16.58 9.03 11.13
N ALA A 793 15.73 8.48 10.26
CA ALA A 793 15.89 7.12 9.75
C ALA A 793 17.09 7.03 8.81
N SER A 794 18.01 6.14 9.19
CA SER A 794 19.26 5.88 8.50
C SER A 794 19.48 4.38 8.37
N ILE A 795 20.04 3.98 7.22
CA ILE A 795 20.37 2.59 6.92
C ILE A 795 21.88 2.41 6.85
N PHE A 796 22.39 1.32 7.43
CA PHE A 796 23.78 0.94 7.39
C PHE A 796 24.14 0.35 6.02
N ASP A 797 25.14 0.93 5.37
CA ASP A 797 25.69 0.47 4.11
C ASP A 797 27.02 -0.24 4.37
N ASN A 798 27.02 -1.57 4.24
CA ASN A 798 28.20 -2.41 4.47
C ASN A 798 29.38 -2.01 3.57
N ASN A 799 29.12 -1.69 2.29
CA ASN A 799 30.18 -1.33 1.33
C ASN A 799 30.87 0.00 1.70
N LYS A 800 30.16 0.88 2.42
CA LYS A 800 30.67 2.19 2.86
C LYS A 800 31.00 2.22 4.35
N ASN A 801 30.73 1.14 5.08
CA ASN A 801 30.90 0.99 6.52
C ASN A 801 30.35 2.19 7.33
N LYS A 802 29.14 2.66 6.99
CA LYS A 802 28.50 3.80 7.65
C LYS A 802 26.98 3.78 7.53
N PHE A 803 26.30 4.42 8.47
CA PHE A 803 24.89 4.79 8.32
C PHE A 803 24.73 5.94 7.31
N ARG A 804 23.73 5.81 6.46
CA ARG A 804 23.37 6.80 5.44
C ARG A 804 21.91 7.19 5.64
N ARG A 805 21.66 8.50 5.60
CA ARG A 805 20.34 9.07 5.91
C ARG A 805 19.37 8.82 4.75
N VAL A 806 18.12 8.59 5.10
CA VAL A 806 17.01 8.36 4.16
C VAL A 806 15.88 9.34 4.42
N LEU A 807 15.37 9.40 5.66
CA LEU A 807 14.22 10.20 6.06
C LEU A 807 14.56 10.96 7.35
N TYR A 808 14.50 12.29 7.33
CA TYR A 808 14.67 13.11 8.53
C TYR A 808 13.41 13.07 9.40
N ARG A 809 12.22 13.15 8.81
CA ARG A 809 10.93 13.10 9.54
C ARG A 809 9.78 12.63 8.66
N GLY A 810 8.95 11.74 9.18
CA GLY A 810 7.75 11.21 8.55
C GLY A 810 6.56 11.13 9.52
N HIS A 811 5.38 11.60 9.11
CA HIS A 811 4.12 11.49 9.88
C HIS A 811 2.88 11.79 9.02
N VAL A 812 1.68 11.44 9.53
CA VAL A 812 0.42 11.93 8.94
C VAL A 812 0.25 13.40 9.28
N SER A 813 0.09 14.22 8.24
CA SER A 813 -0.01 15.67 8.34
C SER A 813 -1.45 16.15 8.50
N GLU A 814 -2.38 15.56 7.76
CA GLU A 814 -3.80 15.88 7.85
C GLU A 814 -4.66 14.78 7.24
N THR A 815 -5.92 14.69 7.66
CA THR A 815 -6.95 13.93 6.95
C THR A 815 -8.02 14.83 6.35
N PHE A 816 -8.77 14.31 5.38
CA PHE A 816 -10.00 14.93 4.91
C PHE A 816 -11.06 13.87 4.66
N VAL A 817 -12.17 13.95 5.42
CA VAL A 817 -13.29 13.00 5.35
C VAL A 817 -14.59 13.72 4.98
N PRO A 818 -14.78 14.09 3.69
CA PRO A 818 -16.00 14.75 3.25
C PRO A 818 -17.14 13.76 2.99
N TYR A 819 -18.30 14.01 3.61
CA TYR A 819 -19.55 13.36 3.24
C TYR A 819 -20.22 14.04 2.05
N MET A 820 -20.97 13.25 1.28
CA MET A 820 -21.59 13.63 0.00
C MET A 820 -23.07 13.96 0.10
N ASP A 821 -23.63 14.08 1.31
CA ASP A 821 -25.00 14.51 1.52
C ASP A 821 -25.06 16.04 1.71
N PRO A 822 -25.61 16.81 0.73
CA PRO A 822 -25.68 18.25 0.81
C PRO A 822 -26.85 18.76 1.66
N THR A 823 -27.70 17.90 2.24
CA THR A 823 -28.86 18.34 3.02
C THR A 823 -28.46 19.08 4.30
N PRO A 824 -29.33 19.94 4.86
CA PRO A 824 -28.98 20.70 6.06
C PRO A 824 -28.59 19.90 7.32
N GLU A 825 -28.91 18.59 7.41
CA GLU A 825 -28.43 17.70 8.49
C GLU A 825 -26.97 17.24 8.32
N TRP A 826 -26.43 17.27 7.09
CA TRP A 826 -25.18 16.58 6.73
C TRP A 826 -24.11 17.44 6.08
N TYR A 827 -24.47 18.53 5.38
CA TYR A 827 -23.58 19.29 4.48
C TYR A 827 -22.21 19.71 5.08
N TYR A 828 -22.14 19.85 6.41
CA TYR A 828 -20.98 20.32 7.17
C TYR A 828 -20.02 19.20 7.60
N ARG A 829 -20.41 17.92 7.48
CA ARG A 829 -19.59 16.75 7.87
C ARG A 829 -18.45 16.56 6.88
N THR A 830 -17.34 17.25 7.14
CA THR A 830 -16.15 17.34 6.28
C THR A 830 -14.90 17.44 7.15
N PHE A 831 -14.67 16.37 7.89
CA PHE A 831 -13.73 16.37 9.01
C PHE A 831 -12.27 16.49 8.54
N MET A 832 -11.48 17.22 9.31
CA MET A 832 -10.03 17.27 9.21
C MET A 832 -9.44 16.74 10.50
N ASP A 833 -9.31 15.42 10.61
CA ASP A 833 -9.24 14.76 11.91
C ASP A 833 -8.00 15.15 12.72
N VAL A 834 -6.85 15.29 12.05
CA VAL A 834 -5.58 15.67 12.68
C VAL A 834 -5.67 17.11 13.19
N GLY A 835 -6.18 18.03 12.37
CA GLY A 835 -6.27 19.45 12.72
C GLY A 835 -7.42 19.83 13.65
N GLU A 836 -8.52 19.09 13.66
CA GLU A 836 -9.73 19.40 14.45
C GLU A 836 -9.77 18.63 15.78
N PHE A 837 -9.27 17.39 15.82
CA PHE A 837 -9.31 16.50 16.99
C PHE A 837 -7.92 16.05 17.47
N GLY A 838 -7.00 15.75 16.55
CA GLY A 838 -5.64 15.28 16.81
C GLY A 838 -5.56 13.75 16.90
N PHE A 839 -4.76 13.14 16.03
CA PHE A 839 -4.56 11.69 16.00
C PHE A 839 -3.93 11.14 17.28
N GLY A 840 -2.98 11.86 17.88
CA GLY A 840 -2.42 11.47 19.19
C GLY A 840 -3.47 11.53 20.30
N ARG A 841 -4.32 12.56 20.31
CA ARG A 841 -5.44 12.67 21.26
C ARG A 841 -6.49 11.58 21.09
N SER A 842 -6.64 11.11 19.86
CA SER A 842 -7.52 10.02 19.47
C SER A 842 -6.85 8.64 19.53
N ALA A 843 -5.60 8.55 19.99
CA ALA A 843 -4.86 7.29 20.02
C ALA A 843 -5.48 6.30 21.01
N ASN A 844 -5.59 5.04 20.59
CA ASN A 844 -6.11 3.97 21.43
C ASN A 844 -5.00 3.30 22.23
N THR A 845 -5.38 2.69 23.35
CA THR A 845 -4.57 1.65 23.99
C THR A 845 -4.69 0.38 23.15
N LEU A 846 -3.58 -0.06 22.57
CA LEU A 846 -3.55 -1.24 21.70
C LEU A 846 -3.80 -2.51 22.51
N VAL A 847 -4.61 -3.42 21.98
CA VAL A 847 -4.95 -4.71 22.61
C VAL A 847 -3.91 -5.76 22.23
N PRO A 848 -3.10 -6.27 23.18
CA PRO A 848 -2.09 -7.27 22.88
C PRO A 848 -2.65 -8.55 22.26
N LEU A 849 -1.86 -9.19 21.40
CA LEU A 849 -2.20 -10.39 20.62
C LEU A 849 -3.28 -10.22 19.54
N ILE A 850 -3.97 -9.08 19.51
CA ILE A 850 -5.01 -8.80 18.51
C ILE A 850 -4.61 -7.62 17.62
N ASP A 851 -4.38 -6.45 18.21
CA ASP A 851 -3.90 -5.27 17.46
C ASP A 851 -2.44 -5.42 17.03
N CYS A 852 -1.66 -6.13 17.85
CA CYS A 852 -0.26 -6.41 17.57
C CYS A 852 0.07 -7.87 17.95
N PRO A 853 0.96 -8.54 17.19
CA PRO A 853 1.38 -9.91 17.50
C PRO A 853 2.08 -10.06 18.85
N GLY A 854 2.20 -11.29 19.35
CA GLY A 854 2.78 -11.58 20.67
C GLY A 854 4.26 -11.26 20.87
N ASN A 855 5.00 -11.01 19.79
CA ASN A 855 6.38 -10.52 19.84
C ASN A 855 6.48 -8.98 19.82
N ALA A 856 5.35 -8.26 19.93
CA ALA A 856 5.34 -6.81 19.95
C ALA A 856 5.90 -6.24 21.25
N VAL A 857 6.65 -5.15 21.12
CA VAL A 857 7.05 -4.27 22.22
C VAL A 857 6.26 -2.98 22.15
N TYR A 858 5.87 -2.44 23.30
CA TYR A 858 4.95 -1.31 23.38
C TYR A 858 5.63 -0.05 23.93
N MET A 859 5.17 1.09 23.46
CA MET A 859 5.55 2.42 23.93
C MET A 859 4.31 3.20 24.35
N ASP A 860 4.39 3.86 25.50
CA ASP A 860 3.32 4.73 26.00
C ASP A 860 3.40 6.11 25.36
N GLY A 861 2.25 6.74 25.10
CA GLY A 861 2.14 8.13 24.67
C GLY A 861 1.87 9.06 25.86
N TYR A 862 2.36 10.31 25.78
CA TYR A 862 2.07 11.36 26.76
C TYR A 862 1.67 12.65 26.06
N MET A 863 0.67 13.34 26.59
CA MET A 863 0.16 14.62 26.07
C MET A 863 -0.39 15.50 27.18
N ALA A 864 -0.58 16.79 26.92
CA ALA A 864 -1.26 17.67 27.86
C ALA A 864 -2.79 17.63 27.68
N GLY A 865 -3.51 17.50 28.78
CA GLY A 865 -4.96 17.70 28.86
C GLY A 865 -5.35 19.19 28.76
N ALA A 866 -6.66 19.45 28.69
CA ALA A 866 -7.21 20.80 28.58
C ALA A 866 -6.85 21.73 29.77
N ASP A 867 -6.55 21.13 30.92
CA ASP A 867 -6.13 21.78 32.16
C ASP A 867 -4.59 21.83 32.32
N GLY A 868 -3.87 21.47 31.26
CA GLY A 868 -2.41 21.39 31.21
C GLY A 868 -1.80 20.20 31.95
N GLN A 869 -2.60 19.29 32.54
CA GLN A 869 -2.05 18.10 33.20
C GLN A 869 -1.51 17.11 32.17
N ALA A 870 -0.43 16.43 32.50
CA ALA A 870 0.04 15.30 31.71
C ALA A 870 -0.98 14.15 31.73
N GLN A 871 -1.33 13.64 30.55
CA GLN A 871 -2.19 12.48 30.32
C GLN A 871 -1.38 11.39 29.63
N LYS A 872 -1.58 10.16 30.06
CA LYS A 872 -0.91 8.97 29.53
C LYS A 872 -1.87 8.17 28.66
N VAL A 873 -1.41 7.79 27.46
CA VAL A 873 -2.05 6.76 26.63
C VAL A 873 -1.18 5.50 26.74
N PRO A 874 -1.57 4.49 27.54
CA PRO A 874 -0.76 3.29 27.69
C PRO A 874 -0.76 2.50 26.37
N GLN A 875 0.37 1.89 26.03
CA GLN A 875 0.51 1.03 24.84
C GLN A 875 0.02 1.71 23.55
N ALA A 876 0.37 2.99 23.36
CA ALA A 876 -0.09 3.78 22.23
C ALA A 876 0.54 3.33 20.90
N ILE A 877 1.81 2.93 20.94
CA ILE A 877 2.57 2.46 19.77
C ILE A 877 3.06 1.05 20.07
N CYS A 878 2.98 0.15 19.09
CA CYS A 878 3.63 -1.16 19.16
C CYS A 878 4.64 -1.33 18.02
N MET A 879 5.69 -2.10 18.28
CA MET A 879 6.73 -2.44 17.32
C MET A 879 6.93 -3.93 17.31
N PHE A 880 6.91 -4.57 16.14
CA PHE A 880 7.06 -6.01 16.03
C PHE A 880 7.76 -6.42 14.74
N GLU A 881 8.49 -7.53 14.82
CA GLU A 881 9.04 -8.19 13.65
C GLU A 881 7.92 -9.02 13.01
N SER A 882 7.57 -8.72 11.77
CA SER A 882 6.59 -9.49 10.99
C SER A 882 7.31 -10.49 10.10
N TYR A 883 6.98 -11.77 10.28
CA TYR A 883 7.34 -12.86 9.39
C TYR A 883 6.08 -13.63 9.04
N ALA A 884 5.70 -13.61 7.77
CA ALA A 884 4.45 -14.18 7.28
C ALA A 884 4.70 -15.17 6.11
N GLY A 885 5.92 -15.69 6.01
CA GLY A 885 6.38 -16.50 4.87
C GLY A 885 6.79 -15.68 3.65
N ASN A 886 6.98 -14.36 3.78
CA ASN A 886 7.44 -13.52 2.67
C ASN A 886 8.88 -13.84 2.27
N ILE A 887 9.17 -13.75 0.98
CA ILE A 887 10.49 -14.06 0.41
C ILE A 887 11.18 -12.73 0.06
N ALA A 888 12.40 -12.51 0.55
CA ALA A 888 13.15 -11.28 0.27
C ALA A 888 13.79 -11.34 -1.12
N TRP A 889 14.32 -12.51 -1.48
CA TRP A 889 14.72 -12.90 -2.84
C TRP A 889 14.86 -14.41 -2.90
N ARG A 890 14.74 -15.00 -4.10
CA ARG A 890 15.06 -16.41 -4.37
C ARG A 890 15.55 -16.58 -5.80
N HIS A 891 16.21 -17.71 -6.05
CA HIS A 891 16.49 -18.20 -7.40
C HIS A 891 16.79 -19.70 -7.42
N THR A 892 16.34 -20.38 -8.48
CA THR A 892 16.56 -21.81 -8.72
C THR A 892 17.35 -22.01 -10.02
N GLU A 893 18.56 -22.55 -9.92
CA GLU A 893 19.40 -22.92 -11.07
C GLU A 893 20.03 -24.31 -10.81
N ILE A 894 21.31 -24.39 -10.39
CA ILE A 894 21.99 -25.64 -9.98
C ILE A 894 21.59 -26.05 -8.55
N ASP A 895 21.34 -25.08 -7.67
CA ASP A 895 20.90 -25.25 -6.27
C ASP A 895 19.81 -24.22 -5.94
N ASN A 896 18.77 -24.60 -5.20
CA ASN A 896 17.77 -23.67 -4.67
C ASN A 896 18.39 -22.74 -3.61
N LYS A 897 18.51 -21.44 -3.90
CA LYS A 897 18.94 -20.42 -2.93
C LYS A 897 17.85 -19.37 -2.75
N TRP A 898 17.71 -18.88 -1.52
CA TRP A 898 16.63 -17.96 -1.13
C TRP A 898 17.01 -17.24 0.17
N ARG A 899 16.31 -16.15 0.45
CA ARG A 899 16.38 -15.42 1.72
C ARG A 899 14.96 -15.04 2.17
N ALA A 900 14.58 -15.41 3.39
CA ALA A 900 13.31 -14.99 3.98
C ALA A 900 13.30 -13.49 4.24
N GLU A 901 12.11 -12.90 4.13
CA GLU A 901 11.86 -11.52 4.49
C GLU A 901 11.29 -11.43 5.91
N VAL A 902 11.99 -10.66 6.76
CA VAL A 902 11.49 -10.23 8.06
C VAL A 902 11.50 -8.71 8.04
N ASN A 903 10.36 -8.12 8.35
CA ASN A 903 10.18 -6.67 8.34
C ASN A 903 9.91 -6.17 9.76
N LEU A 904 10.27 -4.94 10.08
CA LEU A 904 9.89 -4.28 11.32
C LEU A 904 8.69 -3.38 11.07
N VAL A 905 7.58 -3.65 11.75
CA VAL A 905 6.37 -2.81 11.70
C VAL A 905 6.30 -1.95 12.96
N VAL A 906 6.08 -0.64 12.79
CA VAL A 906 5.75 0.31 13.85
C VAL A 906 4.30 0.76 13.63
N ARG A 907 3.42 0.46 14.58
CA ARG A 907 1.97 0.65 14.47
C ARG A 907 1.43 1.58 15.55
N MET A 908 0.50 2.45 15.15
CA MET A 908 -0.40 3.18 16.05
C MET A 908 -1.83 3.04 15.54
N VAL A 909 -2.82 3.10 16.44
CA VAL A 909 -4.22 3.21 16.04
C VAL A 909 -4.86 4.45 16.65
N ALA A 910 -5.63 5.18 15.83
CA ALA A 910 -6.42 6.33 16.26
C ALA A 910 -7.90 6.13 15.89
N THR A 911 -8.79 6.29 16.87
CA THR A 911 -10.25 6.29 16.65
C THR A 911 -10.78 7.71 16.71
N VAL A 912 -11.37 8.19 15.61
CA VAL A 912 -11.98 9.51 15.52
C VAL A 912 -13.47 9.33 15.23
N GLY A 913 -14.29 9.47 16.28
CA GLY A 913 -15.72 9.21 16.18
C GLY A 913 -15.99 7.74 15.83
N ASN A 914 -16.49 7.52 14.62
CA ASN A 914 -16.92 6.21 14.13
C ASN A 914 -15.82 5.42 13.40
N TYR A 915 -14.72 6.06 12.98
CA TYR A 915 -13.65 5.42 12.21
C TYR A 915 -12.39 5.13 13.02
N ASP A 916 -11.77 3.99 12.71
CA ASP A 916 -10.50 3.52 13.27
C ASP A 916 -9.41 3.53 12.17
N TYR A 917 -8.34 4.29 12.39
CA TYR A 917 -7.19 4.39 11.50
C TYR A 917 -5.99 3.64 12.07
N ILE A 918 -5.61 2.54 11.43
CA ILE A 918 -4.42 1.74 11.77
C ILE A 918 -3.27 2.22 10.89
N LEU A 919 -2.27 2.87 11.50
CA LEU A 919 -1.16 3.53 10.82
C LEU A 919 0.10 2.67 10.96
N ASP A 920 0.64 2.19 9.83
CA ASP A 920 1.79 1.30 9.79
C ASP A 920 2.98 1.90 9.04
N TRP A 921 4.16 1.81 9.69
CA TRP A 921 5.46 2.04 9.08
C TRP A 921 6.25 0.74 9.10
N GLU A 922 6.55 0.20 7.91
CA GLU A 922 7.23 -1.07 7.73
C GLU A 922 8.64 -0.84 7.15
N PHE A 923 9.67 -1.23 7.88
CA PHE A 923 11.07 -1.14 7.47
C PHE A 923 11.58 -2.51 6.99
N LYS A 924 12.20 -2.54 5.81
CA LYS A 924 12.75 -3.76 5.20
C LYS A 924 14.27 -3.73 5.21
N LYS A 925 14.91 -4.90 5.34
CA LYS A 925 16.39 -5.01 5.25
C LYS A 925 16.94 -4.56 3.89
N SER A 926 16.12 -4.60 2.83
CA SER A 926 16.45 -4.12 1.48
C SER A 926 16.66 -2.60 1.41
N GLY A 927 16.30 -1.87 2.46
CA GLY A 927 16.31 -0.41 2.48
C GLY A 927 14.98 0.23 2.08
N SER A 928 13.96 -0.56 1.75
CA SER A 928 12.61 -0.06 1.53
C SER A 928 11.93 0.37 2.84
N ILE A 929 11.11 1.42 2.75
CA ILE A 929 10.15 1.83 3.79
C ILE A 929 8.76 1.78 3.16
N LYS A 930 7.88 0.89 3.65
CA LYS A 930 6.48 0.82 3.26
C LYS A 930 5.63 1.58 4.29
N ILE A 931 4.73 2.42 3.81
CA ILE A 931 3.90 3.31 4.63
C ILE A 931 2.47 3.15 4.17
N GLY A 932 1.56 2.85 5.08
CA GLY A 932 0.17 2.57 4.72
C GLY A 932 -0.81 2.85 5.86
N VAL A 933 -2.09 2.84 5.50
CA VAL A 933 -3.19 2.96 6.43
C VAL A 933 -4.23 1.89 6.14
N SER A 934 -4.70 1.28 7.22
CA SER A 934 -5.84 0.39 7.27
C SER A 934 -7.00 1.12 7.95
N VAL A 935 -8.14 1.24 7.28
CA VAL A 935 -9.35 1.91 7.81
C VAL A 935 -10.38 0.85 8.17
N SER A 936 -10.92 0.91 9.39
CA SER A 936 -12.04 0.09 9.89
C SER A 936 -12.95 0.97 10.75
N GLY A 937 -13.85 0.39 11.55
CA GLY A 937 -14.82 1.12 12.37
C GLY A 937 -16.25 0.88 11.91
N VAL A 938 -17.15 1.81 12.22
CA VAL A 938 -18.58 1.70 11.92
C VAL A 938 -19.04 2.81 10.99
N LEU A 939 -20.02 2.52 10.14
CA LEU A 939 -20.55 3.49 9.19
C LEU A 939 -21.34 4.60 9.90
N GLU A 940 -21.17 5.85 9.45
CA GLU A 940 -22.04 6.94 9.89
C GLU A 940 -23.35 6.89 9.09
N MET A 941 -24.45 6.61 9.79
CA MET A 941 -25.73 6.29 9.15
C MET A 941 -26.68 7.50 9.13
N LYS A 942 -27.57 7.49 8.14
CA LYS A 942 -28.72 8.39 7.98
C LYS A 942 -30.01 7.60 8.15
N ALA A 943 -30.89 8.03 9.05
CA ALA A 943 -32.21 7.40 9.16
C ALA A 943 -33.12 7.83 8.00
N THR A 944 -33.89 6.88 7.48
CA THR A 944 -34.82 7.11 6.36
C THR A 944 -36.11 6.32 6.52
N GLU A 945 -37.14 6.69 5.77
CA GLU A 945 -38.39 5.93 5.66
C GLU A 945 -38.25 4.66 4.81
N TYR A 946 -37.17 4.55 4.01
CA TYR A 946 -36.96 3.43 3.09
C TYR A 946 -36.68 2.12 3.83
N THR A 947 -37.37 1.05 3.44
CA THR A 947 -37.15 -0.33 3.88
C THR A 947 -36.65 -1.24 2.76
N SER A 948 -36.66 -0.76 1.50
CA SER A 948 -36.18 -1.51 0.33
C SER A 948 -35.65 -0.55 -0.75
N THR A 949 -34.69 -1.03 -1.54
CA THR A 949 -34.11 -0.30 -2.68
C THR A 949 -35.15 0.12 -3.73
N ASN A 950 -36.24 -0.63 -3.87
CA ASN A 950 -37.36 -0.30 -4.78
C ASN A 950 -38.07 1.02 -4.43
N GLN A 951 -37.93 1.50 -3.18
CA GLN A 951 -38.51 2.76 -2.73
C GLN A 951 -37.55 3.95 -2.93
N THR A 952 -36.29 3.67 -3.31
CA THR A 952 -35.27 4.70 -3.49
C THR A 952 -35.34 5.28 -4.89
N THR A 953 -35.33 6.60 -5.02
CA THR A 953 -35.08 7.28 -6.29
C THR A 953 -33.65 7.82 -6.27
N SER A 954 -32.89 7.54 -7.34
CA SER A 954 -31.45 7.84 -7.41
C SER A 954 -31.10 9.33 -7.28
N ASP A 955 -32.05 10.24 -7.51
CA ASP A 955 -31.81 11.69 -7.47
C ASP A 955 -31.81 12.28 -6.05
N HIS A 956 -32.19 11.51 -5.02
CA HIS A 956 -32.32 11.99 -3.64
C HIS A 956 -31.67 11.12 -2.56
N ILE A 957 -30.94 10.07 -2.95
CA ILE A 957 -30.15 9.23 -2.02
C ILE A 957 -28.65 9.51 -2.19
N TYR A 958 -28.00 9.90 -1.08
CA TYR A 958 -26.58 10.29 -1.06
C TYR A 958 -25.71 9.20 -0.43
N GLY A 959 -26.07 7.94 -0.65
CA GLY A 959 -25.50 6.78 0.03
C GLY A 959 -26.17 5.47 -0.39
N THR A 960 -25.82 4.39 0.29
CA THR A 960 -26.38 3.04 0.06
C THR A 960 -27.34 2.67 1.18
N LEU A 961 -28.51 2.13 0.85
CA LEU A 961 -29.41 1.53 1.85
C LEU A 961 -28.85 0.16 2.25
N VAL A 962 -28.20 0.07 3.42
CA VAL A 962 -27.51 -1.16 3.89
C VAL A 962 -28.35 -1.96 4.90
N ALA A 963 -29.36 -1.35 5.48
CA ALA A 963 -30.36 -2.01 6.31
C ALA A 963 -31.69 -1.24 6.25
N GLU A 964 -32.78 -1.85 6.72
CA GLU A 964 -34.07 -1.15 6.84
C GLU A 964 -33.89 0.18 7.59
N ASN A 965 -34.47 1.24 7.02
CA ASN A 965 -34.42 2.61 7.54
C ASN A 965 -33.02 3.23 7.64
N SER A 966 -31.99 2.62 7.04
CA SER A 966 -30.60 2.95 7.33
C SER A 966 -29.76 3.12 6.07
N VAL A 967 -29.46 4.38 5.73
CA VAL A 967 -28.60 4.72 4.59
C VAL A 967 -27.19 5.05 5.10
N ALA A 968 -26.19 4.34 4.62
CA ALA A 968 -24.79 4.65 4.84
C ALA A 968 -24.34 5.73 3.84
N GLY A 969 -23.90 6.89 4.33
CA GLY A 969 -23.57 8.03 3.48
C GLY A 969 -22.33 7.79 2.61
N ASN A 970 -22.36 8.20 1.35
CA ASN A 970 -21.18 8.25 0.49
C ASN A 970 -20.19 9.29 1.04
N HIS A 971 -18.90 8.96 1.06
CA HIS A 971 -17.85 9.84 1.58
C HIS A 971 -16.47 9.42 1.06
N ASP A 972 -15.47 10.25 1.30
CA ASP A 972 -14.08 9.95 0.99
C ASP A 972 -13.23 9.87 2.27
N HIS A 973 -12.09 9.20 2.19
CA HIS A 973 -11.00 9.31 3.17
C HIS A 973 -9.72 9.71 2.46
N PHE A 974 -9.15 10.88 2.77
CA PHE A 974 -7.83 11.27 2.32
C PHE A 974 -6.88 11.40 3.50
N LEU A 975 -5.69 10.83 3.40
CA LEU A 975 -4.63 10.93 4.41
C LEU A 975 -3.35 11.44 3.75
N THR A 976 -2.90 12.64 4.12
CA THR A 976 -1.69 13.27 3.57
C THR A 976 -0.51 13.06 4.50
N TYR A 977 0.54 12.40 4.01
CA TYR A 977 1.80 12.20 4.72
C TYR A 977 2.78 13.32 4.45
N TYR A 978 3.48 13.77 5.49
CA TYR A 978 4.66 14.62 5.42
C TYR A 978 5.91 13.73 5.45
N LEU A 979 6.81 13.85 4.47
CA LEU A 979 8.02 13.04 4.33
C LEU A 979 9.22 13.93 4.00
N ASP A 980 9.94 14.37 5.02
CA ASP A 980 11.20 15.12 4.88
C ASP A 980 12.34 14.14 4.55
N LEU A 981 12.64 13.99 3.25
CA LEU A 981 13.60 13.03 2.73
C LEU A 981 14.99 13.67 2.64
N ASP A 982 15.97 12.97 3.20
CA ASP A 982 17.34 13.44 3.39
C ASP A 982 18.34 12.48 2.73
N VAL A 983 18.05 12.11 1.47
CA VAL A 983 18.68 11.01 0.73
C VAL A 983 20.20 11.23 0.63
N ASP A 984 20.95 10.54 1.49
CA ASP A 984 22.41 10.66 1.67
C ASP A 984 22.93 12.11 1.81
N GLY A 985 22.08 13.04 2.26
CA GLY A 985 22.37 14.48 2.25
C GLY A 985 21.09 15.32 2.19
N ILE A 986 21.15 16.59 2.60
CA ILE A 986 19.99 17.50 2.55
C ILE A 986 19.79 18.06 1.13
N ASP A 987 20.79 18.01 0.26
CA ASP A 987 20.71 18.59 -1.08
C ASP A 987 20.18 17.53 -2.07
N ASN A 988 18.86 17.55 -2.33
CA ASN A 988 18.13 16.57 -3.13
C ASN A 988 17.39 17.23 -4.30
N SER A 989 16.89 16.43 -5.23
CA SER A 989 16.10 16.85 -6.40
C SER A 989 15.08 15.78 -6.78
N LEU A 990 13.88 16.22 -7.17
CA LEU A 990 12.88 15.35 -7.77
C LEU A 990 13.16 15.18 -9.28
N VAL A 991 13.19 13.94 -9.75
CA VAL A 991 13.37 13.56 -11.15
C VAL A 991 12.19 12.72 -11.60
N LYS A 992 11.53 13.15 -12.68
CA LYS A 992 10.51 12.38 -13.40
C LYS A 992 11.22 11.52 -14.45
N ALA A 993 11.21 10.21 -14.28
CA ALA A 993 11.70 9.25 -15.26
C ALA A 993 10.51 8.73 -16.09
N LYS A 994 10.20 9.43 -17.18
CA LYS A 994 9.04 9.16 -18.04
C LYS A 994 9.32 7.98 -18.97
N LEU A 995 8.41 7.02 -19.03
CA LEU A 995 8.49 5.90 -19.96
C LEU A 995 7.80 6.30 -21.27
N LYS A 996 8.59 6.54 -22.33
CA LYS A 996 8.09 7.07 -23.59
C LYS A 996 8.27 6.08 -24.73
N THR A 997 7.15 5.63 -25.31
CA THR A 997 7.15 4.86 -26.55
C THR A 997 7.81 5.65 -27.68
N SER A 998 8.78 5.01 -28.32
CA SER A 998 9.55 5.51 -29.45
C SER A 998 9.40 4.56 -30.64
N ARG A 999 9.31 5.11 -31.85
CA ARG A 999 9.28 4.32 -33.09
C ARG A 999 10.70 4.05 -33.56
N THR A 1000 10.95 2.83 -34.01
CA THR A 1000 12.19 2.47 -34.68
C THR A 1000 12.27 3.23 -36.01
N GLN A 1001 13.44 3.78 -36.32
CA GLN A 1001 13.66 4.41 -37.63
C GLN A 1001 13.55 3.34 -38.73
N PRO A 1002 12.98 3.66 -39.92
CA PRO A 1002 12.88 2.73 -41.05
C PRO A 1002 14.27 2.47 -41.64
N THR A 1003 15.05 1.66 -40.94
CA THR A 1003 16.40 1.22 -41.24
C THR A 1003 16.44 -0.30 -41.05
N ASN A 1004 17.37 -1.00 -41.69
CA ASN A 1004 17.54 -2.46 -41.50
C ASN A 1004 18.14 -2.84 -40.11
N VAL A 1005 17.99 -2.00 -39.09
CA VAL A 1005 18.66 -2.17 -37.79
C VAL A 1005 17.90 -3.14 -36.88
N SER A 1006 16.56 -3.11 -36.88
CA SER A 1006 15.74 -4.00 -36.07
C SER A 1006 14.39 -4.24 -36.74
N PRO A 1007 13.84 -5.47 -36.70
CA PRO A 1007 12.50 -5.73 -37.20
C PRO A 1007 11.39 -5.27 -36.24
N ARG A 1008 11.74 -4.95 -34.98
CA ARG A 1008 10.84 -4.25 -34.03
C ARG A 1008 10.50 -2.87 -34.56
N LYS A 1009 9.23 -2.48 -34.48
CA LYS A 1009 8.73 -1.17 -34.93
C LYS A 1009 8.65 -0.16 -33.81
N SER A 1010 8.62 -0.61 -32.55
CA SER A 1010 8.68 0.25 -31.37
C SER A 1010 9.33 -0.40 -30.14
N TYR A 1011 9.75 0.47 -29.24
CA TYR A 1011 10.24 0.20 -27.89
C TYR A 1011 9.86 1.41 -27.01
N TRP A 1012 9.98 1.30 -25.70
CA TRP A 1012 9.96 2.50 -24.85
C TRP A 1012 11.36 2.79 -24.31
N LYS A 1013 11.60 4.06 -24.01
CA LYS A 1013 12.82 4.54 -23.36
C LYS A 1013 12.51 5.45 -22.19
N VAL A 1014 13.49 5.60 -21.30
CA VAL A 1014 13.38 6.47 -20.14
C VAL A 1014 13.86 7.87 -20.48
N VAL A 1015 13.00 8.88 -20.35
CA VAL A 1015 13.35 10.29 -20.45
C VAL A 1015 13.34 10.90 -19.04
N LYS A 1016 14.52 11.27 -18.54
CA LYS A 1016 14.69 11.84 -17.20
C LYS A 1016 14.60 13.36 -17.24
N GLU A 1017 13.69 13.93 -16.45
CA GLU A 1017 13.48 15.36 -16.31
C GLU A 1017 13.59 15.77 -14.83
N THR A 1018 14.54 16.64 -14.49
CA THR A 1018 14.63 17.21 -13.14
C THR A 1018 13.58 18.30 -12.98
N VAL A 1019 12.72 18.14 -11.97
CA VAL A 1019 11.65 19.09 -11.62
C VAL A 1019 12.28 20.30 -10.97
N LYS A 1020 11.96 21.50 -11.47
CA LYS A 1020 12.70 22.71 -11.10
C LYS A 1020 12.05 23.51 -9.98
N LYS A 1021 10.71 23.50 -9.93
CA LYS A 1021 9.94 24.29 -8.97
C LYS A 1021 8.75 23.51 -8.40
N GLU A 1022 8.14 24.06 -7.35
CA GLU A 1022 7.04 23.43 -6.62
C GLU A 1022 5.76 23.25 -7.45
N ASP A 1023 5.47 24.13 -8.41
CA ASP A 1023 4.28 23.99 -9.29
C ASP A 1023 4.38 22.77 -10.22
N GLU A 1024 5.55 22.52 -10.79
CA GLU A 1024 5.87 21.34 -11.60
C GLU A 1024 5.84 20.03 -10.79
N ALA A 1025 5.95 20.14 -9.46
CA ALA A 1025 5.95 19.03 -8.51
C ALA A 1025 4.56 18.70 -7.92
N ARG A 1026 3.49 19.36 -8.38
CA ARG A 1026 2.11 18.99 -8.10
C ARG A 1026 1.67 17.95 -9.12
N ILE A 1027 1.66 16.68 -8.74
CA ILE A 1027 1.51 15.58 -9.69
C ILE A 1027 0.22 14.82 -9.43
N GLN A 1028 -0.62 14.75 -10.46
CA GLN A 1028 -1.72 13.80 -10.54
C GLN A 1028 -1.20 12.50 -11.15
N LEU A 1029 -1.24 11.44 -10.36
CA LEU A 1029 -0.77 10.12 -10.78
C LEU A 1029 -1.74 9.48 -11.78
N GLY A 1030 -1.23 8.60 -12.64
CA GLY A 1030 -2.01 7.88 -13.66
C GLY A 1030 -2.15 8.58 -15.03
N LEU A 1031 -1.83 9.88 -15.12
CA LEU A 1031 -1.94 10.63 -16.39
C LEU A 1031 -0.91 10.22 -17.46
N GLU A 1032 0.28 9.79 -17.04
CA GLU A 1032 1.32 9.23 -17.91
C GLU A 1032 2.16 8.20 -17.13
N PRO A 1033 2.77 7.19 -17.79
CA PRO A 1033 3.69 6.27 -17.15
C PRO A 1033 4.99 6.98 -16.74
N VAL A 1034 5.25 7.07 -15.43
CA VAL A 1034 6.41 7.79 -14.89
C VAL A 1034 6.87 7.18 -13.57
N GLU A 1035 8.19 7.04 -13.41
CA GLU A 1035 8.80 6.79 -12.11
C GLU A 1035 9.22 8.12 -11.46
N LEU A 1036 8.89 8.30 -10.18
CA LEU A 1036 9.27 9.48 -9.41
C LEU A 1036 10.49 9.16 -8.53
N LEU A 1037 11.61 9.81 -8.82
CA LEU A 1037 12.89 9.59 -8.15
C LEU A 1037 13.28 10.82 -7.32
N ILE A 1038 13.57 10.62 -6.04
CA ILE A 1038 14.18 11.62 -5.17
C ILE A 1038 15.67 11.31 -5.12
N THR A 1039 16.48 12.16 -5.75
CA THR A 1039 17.91 11.90 -5.98
C THR A 1039 18.79 12.93 -5.31
N ASN A 1040 19.97 12.51 -4.86
CA ASN A 1040 21.04 13.40 -4.45
C ASN A 1040 22.01 13.58 -5.63
N PRO A 1041 21.99 14.74 -6.32
CA PRO A 1041 22.83 14.95 -7.50
C PRO A 1041 24.33 15.09 -7.16
N ASN A 1042 24.68 15.24 -5.87
CA ASN A 1042 26.05 15.42 -5.40
C ASN A 1042 26.72 14.10 -4.97
N LYS A 1043 25.96 12.99 -4.97
CA LYS A 1043 26.43 11.66 -4.58
C LYS A 1043 26.15 10.68 -5.72
N LYS A 1044 27.20 9.98 -6.15
CA LYS A 1044 27.12 8.96 -7.18
C LYS A 1044 27.63 7.63 -6.65
N THR A 1045 27.13 6.55 -7.24
CA THR A 1045 27.72 5.21 -7.11
C THR A 1045 29.04 5.13 -7.86
N LYS A 1046 29.80 4.04 -7.68
CA LYS A 1046 31.09 3.81 -8.37
C LYS A 1046 30.96 3.91 -9.89
N ILE A 1047 29.82 3.50 -10.44
CA ILE A 1047 29.56 3.48 -11.89
C ILE A 1047 28.98 4.80 -12.44
N GLY A 1048 28.66 5.75 -11.56
CA GLY A 1048 28.24 7.11 -11.93
C GLY A 1048 26.74 7.38 -11.89
N ASN A 1049 25.92 6.46 -11.37
CA ASN A 1049 24.49 6.72 -11.15
C ASN A 1049 24.28 7.62 -9.93
N ASN A 1050 23.32 8.53 -9.98
CA ASN A 1050 22.98 9.37 -8.82
C ASN A 1050 22.30 8.51 -7.75
N VAL A 1051 22.70 8.69 -6.51
CA VAL A 1051 22.05 8.08 -5.34
C VAL A 1051 20.61 8.56 -5.23
N GLY A 1052 19.66 7.66 -5.02
CA GLY A 1052 18.24 8.04 -4.95
C GLY A 1052 17.32 7.03 -4.27
N TYR A 1053 16.08 7.46 -4.05
CA TYR A 1053 14.94 6.63 -3.70
C TYR A 1053 13.83 6.84 -4.74
N ARG A 1054 13.14 5.76 -5.12
CA ARG A 1054 11.94 5.81 -5.96
C ARG A 1054 10.68 5.69 -5.11
N LEU A 1055 9.65 6.44 -5.48
CA LEU A 1055 8.31 6.33 -4.91
C LEU A 1055 7.49 5.33 -5.75
N ILE A 1056 7.11 4.22 -5.14
CA ILE A 1056 6.13 3.26 -5.69
C ILE A 1056 4.78 3.59 -5.07
N THR A 1057 3.79 3.88 -5.91
CA THR A 1057 2.52 4.49 -5.49
C THR A 1057 1.43 3.45 -5.32
N GLY A 1058 0.52 3.66 -4.36
CA GLY A 1058 -0.74 2.93 -4.26
C GLY A 1058 -1.78 3.33 -5.31
N GLN A 1059 -3.04 3.01 -5.06
CA GLN A 1059 -4.12 3.37 -5.99
C GLN A 1059 -4.36 4.89 -5.97
N PRO A 1060 -4.30 5.59 -7.12
CA PRO A 1060 -4.41 7.04 -7.14
C PRO A 1060 -5.86 7.49 -6.92
N ALA A 1061 -6.08 8.36 -5.93
CA ALA A 1061 -7.37 9.03 -5.67
C ALA A 1061 -7.17 10.53 -5.39
N ILE A 1062 -8.10 11.37 -5.86
CA ILE A 1062 -8.15 12.82 -5.58
C ILE A 1062 -9.58 13.23 -5.27
N SER A 1063 -9.76 14.37 -4.60
CA SER A 1063 -11.11 14.81 -4.25
C SER A 1063 -11.92 15.27 -5.47
N LEU A 1064 -13.09 14.65 -5.62
CA LEU A 1064 -14.07 14.93 -6.68
C LEU A 1064 -14.95 16.15 -6.37
N LEU A 1065 -14.75 16.82 -5.22
CA LEU A 1065 -15.48 18.06 -4.93
C LEU A 1065 -15.05 19.18 -5.89
N ALA A 1066 -15.97 20.07 -6.24
CA ALA A 1066 -15.64 21.23 -7.07
C ALA A 1066 -14.66 22.16 -6.32
N ASP A 1067 -13.71 22.74 -7.05
CA ASP A 1067 -12.65 23.57 -6.47
C ASP A 1067 -13.17 24.80 -5.72
N ASP A 1068 -14.33 25.32 -6.10
CA ASP A 1068 -14.97 26.45 -5.41
C ASP A 1068 -15.80 26.02 -4.20
N ASP A 1069 -16.01 24.73 -3.93
CA ASP A 1069 -16.73 24.27 -2.75
C ASP A 1069 -15.91 24.53 -1.48
N TYR A 1070 -16.55 25.03 -0.43
CA TYR A 1070 -15.83 25.53 0.75
C TYR A 1070 -14.99 24.46 1.46
N PRO A 1071 -15.47 23.21 1.64
CA PRO A 1071 -14.61 22.15 2.18
C PRO A 1071 -13.41 21.86 1.28
N GLN A 1072 -13.58 21.93 -0.04
CA GLN A 1072 -12.49 21.70 -0.98
C GLN A 1072 -11.45 22.83 -0.96
N MET A 1073 -11.89 24.09 -0.78
CA MET A 1073 -10.99 25.22 -0.59
C MET A 1073 -10.12 25.03 0.67
N ARG A 1074 -10.71 24.56 1.76
CA ARG A 1074 -9.98 24.22 3.00
C ARG A 1074 -9.02 23.05 2.78
N ALA A 1075 -9.46 22.03 2.05
CA ALA A 1075 -8.73 20.79 1.82
C ALA A 1075 -8.03 20.74 0.45
N ALA A 1076 -7.56 21.88 -0.09
CA ALA A 1076 -7.02 21.96 -1.45
C ALA A 1076 -5.79 21.06 -1.69
N TYR A 1077 -5.13 20.59 -0.61
CA TYR A 1077 -4.04 19.62 -0.66
C TYR A 1077 -4.46 18.23 -1.21
N THR A 1078 -5.75 17.90 -1.27
CA THR A 1078 -6.27 16.62 -1.82
C THR A 1078 -6.44 16.62 -3.33
N LYS A 1079 -6.08 17.70 -4.03
CA LYS A 1079 -6.18 17.83 -5.50
C LYS A 1079 -5.05 17.18 -6.28
N TYR A 1080 -3.98 16.81 -5.59
CA TYR A 1080 -2.83 16.10 -6.13
C TYR A 1080 -2.40 15.05 -5.12
N GLN A 1081 -2.00 13.88 -5.60
CA GLN A 1081 -1.48 12.82 -4.73
C GLN A 1081 -0.05 13.11 -4.29
N VAL A 1082 0.75 13.77 -5.14
CA VAL A 1082 2.16 14.08 -4.85
C VAL A 1082 2.39 15.57 -4.92
N TRP A 1083 3.06 16.08 -3.88
CA TRP A 1083 3.62 17.42 -3.82
C TRP A 1083 5.09 17.36 -3.40
N MET A 1084 5.91 18.28 -3.87
CA MET A 1084 7.26 18.49 -3.35
C MET A 1084 7.44 19.96 -3.00
N THR A 1085 7.91 20.24 -1.79
CA THR A 1085 8.20 21.60 -1.33
C THR A 1085 9.62 21.73 -0.80
N CYS A 1086 10.18 22.94 -0.81
CA CYS A 1086 11.39 23.21 -0.03
C CYS A 1086 11.10 23.04 1.46
N TYR A 1087 12.03 22.43 2.20
CA TYR A 1087 11.93 22.32 3.65
C TYR A 1087 11.72 23.69 4.30
N ASN A 1088 10.75 23.73 5.21
CA ASN A 1088 10.53 24.86 6.11
C ASN A 1088 10.02 24.30 7.45
N LYS A 1089 10.68 24.68 8.54
CA LYS A 1089 10.35 24.24 9.90
C LYS A 1089 8.87 24.45 10.26
N THR A 1090 8.24 25.52 9.76
CA THR A 1090 6.85 25.87 10.11
C THR A 1090 5.79 25.17 9.24
N GLU A 1091 6.19 24.55 8.12
CA GLU A 1091 5.28 23.95 7.13
C GLU A 1091 5.15 22.45 7.38
N ARG A 1092 4.18 22.06 8.23
CA ARG A 1092 4.01 20.65 8.67
C ARG A 1092 2.62 20.08 8.49
N TRP A 1093 1.61 20.95 8.45
CA TRP A 1093 0.19 20.58 8.48
C TRP A 1093 -0.48 20.95 7.15
N ALA A 1094 -0.86 19.96 6.36
CA ALA A 1094 -1.30 20.17 4.98
C ALA A 1094 -2.54 21.08 4.88
N GLY A 1095 -3.45 21.01 5.86
CA GLY A 1095 -4.62 21.90 5.99
C GLY A 1095 -4.37 23.21 6.76
N GLY A 1096 -3.12 23.52 7.09
CA GLY A 1096 -2.73 24.67 7.92
C GLY A 1096 -2.68 24.35 9.42
N PHE A 1097 -2.12 25.27 10.20
CA PHE A 1097 -1.98 25.04 11.65
C PHE A 1097 -3.32 25.07 12.40
N TYR A 1098 -4.30 25.87 11.95
CA TYR A 1098 -5.63 26.00 12.54
C TYR A 1098 -6.73 25.53 11.58
N ALA A 1099 -7.16 24.27 11.71
CA ALA A 1099 -8.08 23.63 10.75
C ALA A 1099 -9.57 23.93 11.00
N ASP A 1100 -10.01 23.99 12.26
CA ASP A 1100 -11.42 24.28 12.59
C ASP A 1100 -11.80 25.67 12.06
N ARG A 1101 -12.93 25.77 11.34
CA ARG A 1101 -13.41 27.02 10.70
C ARG A 1101 -12.36 27.70 9.80
N SER A 1102 -11.35 26.98 9.29
CA SER A 1102 -10.34 27.55 8.39
C SER A 1102 -10.96 28.04 7.07
N HIS A 1103 -10.32 29.00 6.42
CA HIS A 1103 -10.76 29.54 5.12
C HIS A 1103 -9.96 28.97 3.93
N GLY A 1104 -9.03 28.05 4.19
CA GLY A 1104 -8.10 27.52 3.16
C GLY A 1104 -7.00 28.52 2.77
N ASP A 1105 -6.67 29.45 3.65
CA ASP A 1105 -5.67 30.52 3.47
C ASP A 1105 -4.29 30.19 4.07
N ASP A 1106 -4.14 29.02 4.69
CA ASP A 1106 -2.89 28.42 5.15
C ASP A 1106 -2.86 26.91 4.81
N GLY A 1107 -1.67 26.34 4.61
CA GLY A 1107 -1.48 24.93 4.26
C GLY A 1107 -0.73 24.70 2.96
N LEU A 1108 -0.58 23.42 2.60
CA LEU A 1108 0.29 22.93 1.52
C LEU A 1108 -0.02 23.58 0.16
N ALA A 1109 -1.31 23.68 -0.19
CA ALA A 1109 -1.72 24.32 -1.43
C ALA A 1109 -1.25 25.79 -1.50
N ILE A 1110 -1.42 26.55 -0.41
CA ILE A 1110 -1.01 27.95 -0.31
C ILE A 1110 0.52 28.08 -0.32
N TRP A 1111 1.23 27.25 0.43
CA TRP A 1111 2.70 27.32 0.49
C TRP A 1111 3.34 27.03 -0.87
N SER A 1112 2.82 26.03 -1.59
CA SER A 1112 3.32 25.66 -2.91
C SER A 1112 3.11 26.75 -3.97
N HIS A 1113 2.20 27.72 -3.77
CA HIS A 1113 2.01 28.85 -4.69
C HIS A 1113 3.18 29.86 -4.66
N ARG A 1114 4.04 29.79 -3.64
CA ARG A 1114 5.30 30.55 -3.61
C ARG A 1114 6.27 30.11 -4.70
N ASN A 1115 6.06 28.90 -5.23
CA ASN A 1115 6.76 28.34 -6.38
C ASN A 1115 8.29 28.37 -6.24
N ARG A 1116 8.77 27.93 -5.08
CA ARG A 1116 10.20 27.96 -4.73
C ARG A 1116 11.00 27.03 -5.66
N PRO A 1117 12.28 27.34 -5.95
CA PRO A 1117 13.15 26.42 -6.67
C PRO A 1117 13.50 25.19 -5.82
N ILE A 1118 13.30 23.98 -6.35
CA ILE A 1118 13.49 22.71 -5.62
C ILE A 1118 14.67 21.87 -6.11
N VAL A 1119 15.50 22.39 -7.02
CA VAL A 1119 16.71 21.68 -7.50
C VAL A 1119 17.84 21.82 -6.50
N ASN A 1120 18.39 20.68 -6.08
CA ASN A 1120 19.53 20.56 -5.18
C ASN A 1120 19.29 21.33 -3.87
N LYS A 1121 18.20 20.99 -3.20
CA LYS A 1121 17.69 21.62 -1.96
C LYS A 1121 17.25 20.58 -0.95
N ASP A 1122 17.02 21.05 0.27
CA ASP A 1122 16.31 20.32 1.32
C ASP A 1122 14.82 20.24 0.96
N LEU A 1123 14.28 19.04 0.79
CA LEU A 1123 12.98 18.79 0.18
C LEU A 1123 12.06 17.94 1.07
N VAL A 1124 10.78 18.30 1.05
CA VAL A 1124 9.71 17.54 1.70
C VAL A 1124 8.78 17.01 0.62
N LEU A 1125 8.64 15.69 0.57
CA LEU A 1125 7.61 15.00 -0.19
C LEU A 1125 6.31 14.98 0.62
N TRP A 1126 5.20 15.28 -0.03
CA TRP A 1126 3.86 15.10 0.52
C TRP A 1126 3.12 14.09 -0.33
N TYR A 1127 2.61 13.04 0.30
CA TYR A 1127 1.89 11.96 -0.38
C TYR A 1127 0.50 11.77 0.19
N THR A 1128 -0.53 11.83 -0.64
CA THR A 1128 -1.93 11.62 -0.25
C THR A 1128 -2.38 10.22 -0.65
N VAL A 1129 -2.67 9.38 0.34
CA VAL A 1129 -3.44 8.14 0.18
C VAL A 1129 -4.93 8.52 0.19
N GLY A 1130 -5.75 7.90 -0.65
CA GLY A 1130 -7.16 8.26 -0.77
C GLY A 1130 -8.10 7.11 -1.11
N PHE A 1131 -9.32 7.15 -0.55
CA PHE A 1131 -10.39 6.19 -0.78
C PHE A 1131 -11.69 6.92 -1.11
N HIS A 1132 -12.39 6.47 -2.15
CA HIS A 1132 -13.79 6.83 -2.39
C HIS A 1132 -14.66 5.71 -1.83
N HIS A 1133 -15.39 5.99 -0.76
CA HIS A 1133 -16.20 4.99 -0.06
C HIS A 1133 -17.67 5.13 -0.47
N SER A 1134 -18.11 4.19 -1.32
CA SER A 1134 -19.52 3.91 -1.59
C SER A 1134 -19.90 2.67 -0.79
N PRO A 1135 -20.46 2.82 0.43
CA PRO A 1135 -20.63 1.70 1.36
C PRO A 1135 -21.49 0.58 0.79
N GLN A 1136 -21.25 -0.65 1.24
CA GLN A 1136 -22.01 -1.86 0.90
C GLN A 1136 -22.60 -2.52 2.17
N GLN A 1137 -23.46 -3.52 1.99
CA GLN A 1137 -24.02 -4.27 3.13
C GLN A 1137 -22.93 -4.95 3.98
N GLU A 1138 -21.84 -5.42 3.37
CA GLU A 1138 -20.71 -6.05 4.05
C GLU A 1138 -19.97 -5.11 5.02
N ASP A 1139 -20.12 -3.79 4.86
CA ASP A 1139 -19.50 -2.79 5.74
C ASP A 1139 -20.33 -2.56 7.02
N PHE A 1140 -21.54 -3.12 7.10
CA PHE A 1140 -22.48 -2.97 8.21
C PHE A 1140 -22.60 -4.25 9.04
N PRO A 1141 -22.75 -4.17 10.37
CA PRO A 1141 -22.66 -2.99 11.24
C PRO A 1141 -21.24 -2.52 11.59
N VAL A 1142 -20.20 -3.27 11.20
CA VAL A 1142 -18.78 -2.89 11.36
C VAL A 1142 -18.03 -3.22 10.08
N MET A 1143 -17.16 -2.32 9.64
CA MET A 1143 -16.50 -2.40 8.35
C MET A 1143 -15.25 -3.29 8.42
N PRO A 1144 -15.13 -4.34 7.56
CA PRO A 1144 -13.87 -5.00 7.31
C PRO A 1144 -12.78 -4.02 6.88
N THR A 1145 -11.54 -4.25 7.27
CA THR A 1145 -10.44 -3.33 7.01
C THR A 1145 -10.22 -3.10 5.52
N LEU A 1146 -10.11 -1.83 5.14
CA LEU A 1146 -9.67 -1.37 3.82
C LEU A 1146 -8.25 -0.80 3.93
N TYR A 1147 -7.32 -1.29 3.12
CA TYR A 1147 -5.90 -0.90 3.15
C TYR A 1147 -5.48 -0.23 1.84
N ASP A 1148 -4.66 0.82 1.96
CA ASP A 1148 -3.84 1.35 0.86
C ASP A 1148 -2.55 1.98 1.43
N GLY A 1149 -1.54 2.16 0.58
CA GLY A 1149 -0.23 2.65 0.98
C GLY A 1149 0.73 2.89 -0.18
N PHE A 1150 2.00 3.12 0.13
CA PHE A 1150 3.06 3.37 -0.84
C PHE A 1150 4.41 2.88 -0.31
N GLU A 1151 5.41 2.74 -1.19
CA GLU A 1151 6.76 2.30 -0.84
C GLU A 1151 7.80 3.32 -1.29
N LEU A 1152 8.71 3.68 -0.38
CA LEU A 1152 9.96 4.35 -0.70
C LEU A 1152 11.03 3.27 -0.87
N ARG A 1153 11.47 3.02 -2.10
CA ARG A 1153 12.44 1.97 -2.42
C ARG A 1153 13.78 2.58 -2.87
N PRO A 1154 14.94 2.11 -2.40
CA PRO A 1154 16.24 2.62 -2.87
C PRO A 1154 16.40 2.40 -4.38
N ALA A 1155 17.00 3.39 -5.06
CA ALA A 1155 17.23 3.39 -6.50
C ALA A 1155 18.61 3.98 -6.83
N ASN A 1156 19.58 3.10 -7.08
CA ASN A 1156 21.02 3.39 -7.14
C ASN A 1156 21.56 4.06 -5.86
N PHE A 1157 20.90 3.82 -4.73
CA PHE A 1157 21.39 4.24 -3.42
C PHE A 1157 22.63 3.44 -3.02
N PHE A 1158 22.56 2.12 -3.13
CA PHE A 1158 23.62 1.15 -2.86
C PHE A 1158 24.41 0.82 -4.13
N GLU A 1159 25.59 0.22 -3.97
CA GLU A 1159 26.42 -0.20 -5.11
C GLU A 1159 25.91 -1.48 -5.78
N LYS A 1160 25.12 -2.28 -5.05
CA LYS A 1160 24.50 -3.54 -5.45
C LYS A 1160 23.34 -3.88 -4.49
N ASN A 1161 22.67 -5.01 -4.67
CA ASN A 1161 21.64 -5.51 -3.77
C ASN A 1161 22.14 -5.52 -2.29
N PRO A 1162 21.53 -4.73 -1.40
CA PRO A 1162 21.95 -4.63 0.00
C PRO A 1162 21.60 -5.87 0.85
N LEU A 1163 20.88 -6.83 0.27
CA LEU A 1163 20.62 -8.16 0.85
C LEU A 1163 21.74 -9.17 0.54
N LEU A 1164 22.88 -8.72 0.03
CA LEU A 1164 24.10 -9.51 -0.12
C LEU A 1164 25.22 -8.88 0.72
N GLU A 1165 26.05 -9.72 1.34
CA GLU A 1165 27.10 -9.36 2.28
C GLU A 1165 28.43 -9.85 1.69
N HIS A 1166 29.28 -8.95 1.19
CA HIS A 1166 30.57 -9.29 0.59
C HIS A 1166 31.71 -8.58 1.29
#